data_AF-A0A1M3IJN3-F1
#
_entry.id   AF-A0A1M3IJN3-F1
#
_cell.length_a   1.000
_cell.length_b   1.000
_cell.length_c   1.000
_cell.angle_alpha   90.00
_cell.angle_beta   90.00
_cell.angle_gamma   90.00
#
_symmetry.space_group_name_H-M   'P 1'
#
loop_
_entity.id
_entity.type
_entity.pdbx_description
1 polymer ?
#
loop_
_entity_poly.entity_id
_entity_poly.type
_entity_poly.pdbx_seq_one_letter_code
_entity_poly.pdbx_strand_id
1 'polypeptide(L)'
;MKARLLLVIAFLLSFVSTWAQEKLAKSSEKEYFYNAKDSIIAMLNGKQPISYEKAIYYLENAWWNNRLNFETFQDAITEGINHIKVIEEQNTYKKEPESKNFYEALRQKSHQDAGYINTAKTNYAIYSYITDTTHFLNKTDGTTSVHYPFSYTTSDPLGTIDWENTQVGSLLLKGKGNCFAYASLFKIYSDRLQSKASICTAPGHIYITHKDDNGRQFNVELASKAFPGTGTLATLTYTTQDAIKNNISLRPLDEEQSVALTLIYLAKSFESKFPAENADTFALSCASVALQYDSLNLNALLLKAEVQERALIASEKSIEHLRGTPAFQDYETLLKKLYRLGYREMPLDMKNILLKGWTRDTVTFLAQKNYLKGEKADENGLPQLRYASLSWGLFDEDIVDKPIERYSRTLFDTKKLQIKDFTTEQSLYNNYNFDPVLFALNVDPLASKFPSISPYAFCNNNPIYYVDPSGAAPNPFRLLADLARDFTKVTTKEFIATAANSGYFNKPEITSRTYGFTRLGRIFESAVLESMGESKYSGAGFRGSTGVVKPDLVGSSIVNVHNDPFKPTDIDRYEFKNASFIDAKFKSTVGSSDDWNPDQMRNMVDALANMRGGFKNGKWDASLKATDFGAASITIVSPSNTEIDPGFLDYATSKNVVIYQRTVQQDEDNPNRIRVGAGGSQINGAVKSGVSLPKAPGQSTVVDYNVR
;
A
#
# COMPACT_ATOMS: atom_id res chain seq x y z
N MET A 1 -69.25 11.43 -37.25
CA MET A 1 -68.60 10.11 -37.02
C MET A 1 -67.26 9.92 -37.75
N LYS A 2 -67.04 10.47 -38.95
CA LYS A 2 -65.76 10.30 -39.69
C LYS A 2 -64.54 11.05 -39.11
N ALA A 3 -64.73 12.09 -38.30
CA ALA A 3 -63.62 12.85 -37.70
C ALA A 3 -62.97 12.18 -36.47
N ARG A 4 -63.68 11.28 -35.77
CA ARG A 4 -63.12 10.55 -34.61
C ARG A 4 -62.30 9.31 -35.00
N LEU A 5 -62.52 8.74 -36.19
CA LEU A 5 -61.74 7.60 -36.68
C LEU A 5 -60.38 8.04 -37.27
N LEU A 6 -60.32 9.22 -37.88
CA LEU A 6 -59.07 9.81 -38.40
C LEU A 6 -58.12 10.28 -37.28
N LEU A 7 -58.65 10.75 -36.15
CA LEU A 7 -57.85 11.13 -34.98
C LEU A 7 -57.24 9.91 -34.26
N VAL A 8 -57.93 8.76 -34.24
CA VAL A 8 -57.39 7.53 -33.65
C VAL A 8 -56.32 6.89 -34.55
N ILE A 9 -56.45 6.99 -35.88
CA ILE A 9 -55.42 6.53 -36.83
C ILE A 9 -54.19 7.47 -36.81
N ALA A 10 -54.38 8.79 -36.67
CA ALA A 10 -53.27 9.74 -36.50
C ALA A 10 -52.53 9.57 -35.16
N PHE A 11 -53.25 9.21 -34.09
CA PHE A 11 -52.65 8.92 -32.77
C PHE A 11 -51.93 7.56 -32.72
N LEU A 12 -52.37 6.59 -33.53
CA LEU A 12 -51.67 5.31 -33.71
C LEU A 12 -50.46 5.42 -34.65
N LEU A 13 -50.48 6.32 -35.64
CA LEU A 13 -49.33 6.63 -36.49
C LEU A 13 -48.24 7.45 -35.77
N SER A 14 -48.61 8.24 -34.75
CA SER A 14 -47.63 8.94 -33.88
C SER A 14 -46.94 8.05 -32.84
N PHE A 15 -47.39 6.80 -32.66
CA PHE A 15 -46.68 5.80 -31.85
C PHE A 15 -45.69 4.95 -32.67
N VAL A 16 -45.77 4.99 -34.00
CA VAL A 16 -44.80 4.30 -34.89
C VAL A 16 -43.60 5.20 -35.22
N SER A 17 -43.72 6.53 -35.07
CA SER A 17 -42.62 7.48 -35.32
C SER A 17 -41.66 7.66 -34.14
N THR A 18 -42.08 7.41 -32.90
CA THR A 18 -41.19 7.48 -31.72
C THR A 18 -40.23 6.29 -31.66
N TRP A 19 -40.70 5.09 -31.99
CA TRP A 19 -39.84 3.90 -32.09
C TRP A 19 -38.85 3.99 -33.24
N ALA A 20 -39.24 4.56 -34.38
CA ALA A 20 -38.34 4.75 -35.52
C ALA A 20 -37.29 5.84 -35.25
N GLN A 21 -37.67 6.97 -34.62
CA GLN A 21 -36.73 8.03 -34.21
C GLN A 21 -35.78 7.59 -33.09
N GLU A 22 -36.27 6.84 -32.11
CA GLU A 22 -35.43 6.28 -31.04
C GLU A 22 -34.48 5.20 -31.56
N LYS A 23 -34.93 4.38 -32.53
CA LYS A 23 -34.10 3.39 -33.22
C LYS A 23 -33.08 4.05 -34.17
N LEU A 24 -33.43 5.16 -34.84
CA LEU A 24 -32.49 5.97 -35.63
C LEU A 24 -31.44 6.63 -34.74
N ALA A 25 -31.85 7.25 -33.63
CA ALA A 25 -30.95 7.88 -32.66
C ALA A 25 -30.02 6.85 -31.99
N LYS A 26 -30.53 5.68 -31.61
CA LYS A 26 -29.70 4.57 -31.10
C LYS A 26 -28.79 3.97 -32.18
N SER A 27 -29.16 4.03 -33.46
CA SER A 27 -28.29 3.62 -34.57
C SER A 27 -27.15 4.61 -34.81
N SER A 28 -27.40 5.92 -34.68
CA SER A 28 -26.35 6.94 -34.80
C SER A 28 -25.40 6.98 -33.60
N GLU A 29 -25.86 6.63 -32.39
CA GLU A 29 -24.98 6.52 -31.22
C GLU A 29 -23.97 5.37 -31.33
N LYS A 30 -24.39 4.21 -31.84
CA LYS A 30 -23.49 3.07 -32.10
C LYS A 30 -22.41 3.44 -33.11
N GLU A 31 -22.77 4.20 -34.14
CA GLU A 31 -21.85 4.64 -35.19
C GLU A 31 -20.66 5.43 -34.63
N TYR A 32 -20.85 6.20 -33.56
CA TYR A 32 -19.74 6.91 -32.89
C TYR A 32 -18.67 5.95 -32.35
N PHE A 33 -19.07 4.79 -31.83
CA PHE A 33 -18.12 3.78 -31.36
C PHE A 33 -17.40 3.07 -32.51
N TYR A 34 -18.08 2.79 -33.62
CA TYR A 34 -17.44 2.25 -34.82
C TYR A 34 -16.44 3.25 -35.41
N ASN A 35 -16.80 4.53 -35.50
CA ASN A 35 -15.91 5.59 -35.95
C ASN A 35 -14.68 5.78 -35.02
N ALA A 36 -14.88 5.70 -33.71
CA ALA A 36 -13.78 5.76 -32.74
C ALA A 36 -12.84 4.56 -32.90
N LYS A 37 -13.39 3.35 -33.06
CA LYS A 37 -12.63 2.14 -33.34
C LYS A 37 -11.82 2.28 -34.63
N ASP A 38 -12.42 2.77 -35.71
CA ASP A 38 -11.74 2.97 -36.99
C ASP A 38 -10.62 3.99 -36.90
N SER A 39 -10.82 5.05 -36.10
CA SER A 39 -9.78 6.06 -35.81
C SER A 39 -8.61 5.46 -35.02
N ILE A 40 -8.90 4.61 -34.02
CA ILE A 40 -7.87 3.88 -33.26
C ILE A 40 -7.13 2.90 -34.17
N ILE A 41 -7.82 2.17 -35.04
CA ILE A 41 -7.22 1.26 -36.03
C ILE A 41 -6.36 2.03 -37.02
N ALA A 42 -6.78 3.22 -37.45
CA ALA A 42 -5.99 4.06 -38.34
C ALA A 42 -4.66 4.49 -37.70
N MET A 43 -4.63 4.71 -36.38
CA MET A 43 -3.37 4.94 -35.65
C MET A 43 -2.51 3.67 -35.57
N LEU A 44 -3.10 2.52 -35.25
CA LEU A 44 -2.38 1.25 -35.12
C LEU A 44 -1.79 0.74 -36.45
N ASN A 45 -2.48 0.95 -37.58
CA ASN A 45 -1.99 0.53 -38.90
C ASN A 45 -1.14 1.59 -39.63
N GLY A 46 -0.80 2.70 -38.95
CA GLY A 46 0.06 3.76 -39.48
C GLY A 46 -0.59 4.72 -40.49
N LYS A 47 -1.92 4.65 -40.71
CA LYS A 47 -2.65 5.65 -41.52
C LYS A 47 -2.73 7.01 -40.83
N GLN A 48 -2.63 7.05 -39.51
CA GLN A 48 -2.52 8.25 -38.69
C GLN A 48 -1.32 8.12 -37.73
N PRO A 49 -0.68 9.24 -37.32
CA PRO A 49 0.36 9.18 -36.30
C PRO A 49 -0.19 8.58 -35.00
N ILE A 50 0.55 7.63 -34.45
CA ILE A 50 0.18 7.00 -33.19
C ILE A 50 0.16 8.01 -32.05
N SER A 51 -0.90 7.98 -31.24
CA SER A 51 -1.05 8.87 -30.09
C SER A 51 -2.02 8.26 -29.08
N TYR A 52 -1.51 7.92 -27.90
CA TYR A 52 -2.33 7.44 -26.80
C TYR A 52 -3.39 8.46 -26.36
N GLU A 53 -3.04 9.76 -26.29
CA GLU A 53 -3.99 10.84 -25.98
C GLU A 53 -5.17 10.89 -26.93
N LYS A 54 -4.94 10.80 -28.25
CA LYS A 54 -6.02 10.78 -29.24
C LYS A 54 -6.87 9.52 -29.12
N ALA A 55 -6.26 8.37 -28.82
CA ALA A 55 -7.00 7.13 -28.60
C ALA A 55 -7.95 7.24 -27.40
N ILE A 56 -7.48 7.82 -26.30
CA ILE A 56 -8.30 8.15 -25.13
C ILE A 56 -9.43 9.13 -25.49
N TYR A 57 -9.13 10.19 -26.24
CA TYR A 57 -10.16 11.13 -26.69
C TYR A 57 -11.23 10.44 -27.54
N TYR A 58 -10.86 9.65 -28.56
CA TYR A 58 -11.84 8.95 -29.40
C TYR A 58 -12.70 7.97 -28.60
N LEU A 59 -12.07 7.23 -27.67
CA LEU A 59 -12.74 6.35 -26.72
C LEU A 59 -13.82 7.09 -25.93
N GLU A 60 -13.45 8.19 -25.27
CA GLU A 60 -14.36 8.94 -24.40
C GLU A 60 -15.43 9.67 -25.22
N ASN A 61 -15.06 10.27 -26.35
CA ASN A 61 -15.96 11.05 -27.16
C ASN A 61 -17.08 10.20 -27.76
N ALA A 62 -16.80 8.93 -28.13
CA ALA A 62 -17.83 8.00 -28.55
C ALA A 62 -18.91 7.81 -27.48
N TRP A 63 -18.51 7.66 -26.22
CA TRP A 63 -19.43 7.56 -25.09
C TRP A 63 -20.19 8.87 -24.83
N TRP A 64 -19.59 10.02 -25.11
CA TRP A 64 -20.29 11.31 -25.00
C TRP A 64 -21.14 11.69 -26.22
N ASN A 65 -21.39 10.74 -27.14
CA ASN A 65 -22.12 10.94 -28.39
C ASN A 65 -21.49 12.02 -29.29
N ASN A 66 -20.17 12.02 -29.39
CA ASN A 66 -19.35 12.99 -30.12
C ASN A 66 -19.53 14.46 -29.67
N ARG A 67 -19.89 14.67 -28.40
CA ARG A 67 -20.08 16.02 -27.82
C ARG A 67 -18.84 16.62 -27.16
N LEU A 68 -17.77 15.84 -26.98
CA LEU A 68 -16.51 16.41 -26.50
C LEU A 68 -15.86 17.23 -27.60
N ASN A 69 -15.25 18.35 -27.20
CA ASN A 69 -14.43 19.16 -28.07
C ASN A 69 -12.95 18.79 -27.83
N PHE A 70 -12.24 18.44 -28.90
CA PHE A 70 -10.84 18.03 -28.80
C PHE A 70 -9.93 19.16 -28.32
N GLU A 71 -10.12 20.39 -28.81
CA GLU A 71 -9.32 21.55 -28.40
C GLU A 71 -9.48 21.80 -26.89
N THR A 72 -10.70 21.77 -26.36
CA THR A 72 -10.95 21.90 -24.92
C THR A 72 -10.28 20.80 -24.10
N PHE A 73 -10.29 19.55 -24.60
CA PHE A 73 -9.56 18.46 -23.95
C PHE A 73 -8.05 18.71 -23.95
N GLN A 74 -7.49 19.18 -25.07
CA GLN A 74 -6.07 19.52 -25.18
C GLN A 74 -5.68 20.72 -24.33
N ASP A 75 -6.55 21.72 -24.20
CA ASP A 75 -6.33 22.89 -23.35
C ASP A 75 -6.22 22.48 -21.88
N ALA A 76 -7.12 21.61 -21.40
CA ALA A 76 -7.06 21.08 -20.04
C ALA A 76 -5.77 20.27 -19.77
N ILE A 77 -5.33 19.46 -20.75
CA ILE A 77 -4.03 18.78 -20.66
C ILE A 77 -2.88 19.78 -20.65
N THR A 78 -2.92 20.80 -21.50
CA THR A 78 -1.87 21.83 -21.61
C THR A 78 -1.75 22.66 -20.33
N GLU A 79 -2.87 22.99 -19.70
CA GLU A 79 -2.89 23.64 -18.39
C GLU A 79 -2.17 22.78 -17.33
N GLY A 80 -2.50 21.49 -17.26
CA GLY A 80 -1.80 20.55 -16.38
C GLY A 80 -0.31 20.46 -16.67
N ILE A 81 0.09 20.43 -17.95
CA ILE A 81 1.51 20.44 -18.36
C ILE A 81 2.24 21.70 -17.85
N ASN A 82 1.59 22.87 -17.93
CA ASN A 82 2.19 24.12 -17.45
C ASN A 82 2.40 24.07 -15.93
N HIS A 83 1.42 23.56 -15.18
CA HIS A 83 1.55 23.33 -13.74
C HIS A 83 2.67 22.33 -13.41
N ILE A 84 2.75 21.20 -14.12
CA ILE A 84 3.79 20.19 -13.94
C ILE A 84 5.18 20.79 -14.20
N LYS A 85 5.36 21.62 -15.23
CA LYS A 85 6.62 22.31 -15.48
C LYS A 85 7.00 23.26 -14.35
N VAL A 86 6.04 23.97 -13.76
CA VAL A 86 6.31 24.82 -12.58
C VAL A 86 6.75 23.96 -11.39
N ILE A 87 6.10 22.82 -11.14
CA ILE A 87 6.50 21.88 -10.08
C ILE A 87 7.93 21.37 -10.34
N GLU A 88 8.24 20.99 -11.58
CA GLU A 88 9.56 20.55 -11.99
C GLU A 88 10.62 21.65 -11.79
N GLU A 89 10.32 22.90 -12.16
CA GLU A 89 11.18 24.08 -11.95
C GLU A 89 11.41 24.36 -10.46
N GLN A 90 10.37 24.35 -9.64
CA GLN A 90 10.46 24.56 -8.18
C GLN A 90 11.29 23.48 -7.48
N ASN A 91 11.19 22.24 -7.96
CA ASN A 91 12.01 21.11 -7.51
C ASN A 91 13.40 21.08 -8.16
N THR A 92 13.76 22.08 -8.98
CA THR A 92 15.12 22.24 -9.50
C THR A 92 15.98 22.94 -8.44
N TYR A 93 17.00 22.23 -7.96
CA TYR A 93 18.00 22.81 -7.07
C TYR A 93 18.66 24.06 -7.70
N LYS A 94 18.29 25.27 -7.24
CA LYS A 94 19.02 26.49 -7.56
C LYS A 94 20.29 26.56 -6.71
N LYS A 95 21.43 26.47 -7.40
CA LYS A 95 22.76 26.63 -6.81
C LYS A 95 23.02 28.13 -6.55
N GLU A 96 23.17 28.52 -5.29
CA GLU A 96 23.81 29.77 -4.86
C GLU A 96 25.03 29.40 -3.97
N PRO A 97 26.13 30.16 -4.01
CA PRO A 97 27.45 29.67 -3.62
C PRO A 97 27.84 30.15 -2.22
N GLU A 98 27.69 29.31 -1.20
CA GLU A 98 28.44 29.47 0.04
C GLU A 98 28.98 28.14 0.54
N SER A 99 30.18 28.21 1.13
CA SER A 99 31.11 27.13 1.44
C SER A 99 30.43 25.92 2.08
N LYS A 100 30.43 24.79 1.36
CA LYS A 100 29.83 23.55 1.83
C LYS A 100 30.84 22.63 2.49
N ASN A 101 30.41 21.96 3.55
CA ASN A 101 31.17 20.92 4.21
C ASN A 101 31.28 19.65 3.31
N PHE A 102 32.31 18.84 3.57
CA PHE A 102 32.65 17.63 2.79
C PHE A 102 31.47 16.66 2.59
N TYR A 103 30.56 16.59 3.56
CA TYR A 103 29.38 15.72 3.51
C TYR A 103 28.31 16.21 2.51
N GLU A 104 28.10 17.52 2.40
CA GLU A 104 27.21 18.08 1.38
C GLU A 104 27.80 18.01 -0.03
N ALA A 105 29.13 18.11 -0.16
CA ALA A 105 29.84 17.88 -1.41
C ALA A 105 29.70 16.41 -1.87
N LEU A 106 29.79 15.43 -0.96
CA LEU A 106 29.54 14.01 -1.26
C LEU A 106 28.07 13.73 -1.59
N ARG A 107 27.11 14.42 -0.97
CA ARG A 107 25.67 14.31 -1.29
C ARG A 107 25.38 14.84 -2.69
N GLN A 108 25.95 15.98 -3.06
CA GLN A 108 25.83 16.52 -4.42
C GLN A 108 26.52 15.62 -5.45
N LYS A 109 27.69 15.08 -5.11
CA LYS A 109 28.41 14.14 -5.96
C LYS A 109 27.61 12.83 -6.13
N SER A 110 26.97 12.30 -5.09
CA SER A 110 26.12 11.10 -5.20
C SER A 110 24.84 11.32 -6.00
N HIS A 111 24.28 12.54 -6.03
CA HIS A 111 23.11 12.85 -6.87
C HIS A 111 23.49 13.11 -8.34
N GLN A 112 24.67 13.66 -8.61
CA GLN A 112 25.21 13.81 -9.96
C GLN A 112 25.74 12.49 -10.54
N ASP A 113 26.43 11.69 -9.72
CA ASP A 113 26.99 10.38 -10.11
C ASP A 113 25.89 9.29 -10.24
N ALA A 114 24.68 9.52 -9.71
CA ALA A 114 23.52 8.64 -9.83
C ALA A 114 22.52 9.05 -10.94
N GLY A 115 22.88 9.93 -11.86
CA GLY A 115 22.14 10.12 -13.13
C GLY A 115 20.77 10.80 -13.09
N TYR A 116 20.14 11.06 -11.93
CA TYR A 116 18.73 11.48 -11.70
C TYR A 116 18.18 12.78 -12.34
N ILE A 117 18.59 13.22 -13.53
CA ILE A 117 18.51 14.66 -13.80
C ILE A 117 17.34 15.12 -14.68
N ASN A 118 16.71 14.27 -15.52
CA ASN A 118 15.52 14.74 -16.29
C ASN A 118 14.27 13.86 -16.14
N THR A 119 14.27 12.61 -16.63
CA THR A 119 13.01 11.86 -16.79
C THR A 119 12.33 11.46 -15.47
N ALA A 120 13.10 11.00 -14.48
CA ALA A 120 12.58 10.67 -13.15
C ALA A 120 12.03 11.90 -12.42
N LYS A 121 12.65 13.06 -12.62
CA LYS A 121 12.20 14.34 -12.04
C LYS A 121 10.89 14.79 -12.68
N THR A 122 10.77 14.70 -14.00
CA THR A 122 9.52 14.98 -14.71
C THR A 122 8.41 14.03 -14.26
N ASN A 123 8.69 12.72 -14.15
CA ASN A 123 7.72 11.73 -13.64
C ASN A 123 7.29 12.03 -12.19
N TYR A 124 8.22 12.47 -11.33
CA TYR A 124 7.88 12.94 -9.98
C TYR A 124 6.98 14.18 -10.02
N ALA A 125 7.25 15.14 -10.91
CA ALA A 125 6.41 16.33 -11.06
C ALA A 125 4.99 15.98 -11.55
N ILE A 126 4.85 15.06 -12.51
CA ILE A 126 3.55 14.52 -12.95
C ILE A 126 2.82 13.86 -11.77
N TYR A 127 3.54 12.98 -11.04
CA TYR A 127 3.01 12.32 -9.85
C TYR A 127 2.51 13.33 -8.81
N SER A 128 3.33 14.33 -8.45
CA SER A 128 2.97 15.36 -7.48
C SER A 128 1.78 16.19 -7.93
N TYR A 129 1.69 16.54 -9.21
CA TYR A 129 0.53 17.24 -9.74
C TYR A 129 -0.76 16.42 -9.56
N ILE A 130 -0.71 15.12 -9.88
CA ILE A 130 -1.89 14.26 -9.76
C ILE A 130 -2.27 14.00 -8.30
N THR A 131 -1.27 13.92 -7.41
CA THR A 131 -1.44 13.30 -6.09
C THR A 131 -1.28 14.24 -4.90
N ASP A 132 -0.81 15.48 -5.07
CA ASP A 132 -0.58 16.40 -3.95
C ASP A 132 -1.30 17.74 -4.11
N THR A 133 -1.38 18.50 -3.02
CA THR A 133 -1.79 19.90 -3.09
C THR A 133 -0.60 20.75 -3.54
N THR A 134 -0.71 21.42 -4.67
CA THR A 134 0.37 22.23 -5.24
C THR A 134 -0.03 23.69 -5.37
N HIS A 135 0.89 24.59 -5.03
CA HIS A 135 0.66 26.04 -5.02
C HIS A 135 1.40 26.71 -6.18
N PHE A 136 0.69 27.52 -6.96
CA PHE A 136 1.23 28.22 -8.11
C PHE A 136 1.13 29.73 -7.90
N LEU A 137 2.25 30.43 -7.99
CA LEU A 137 2.29 31.89 -7.95
C LEU A 137 2.15 32.45 -9.37
N ASN A 138 1.12 33.24 -9.61
CA ASN A 138 1.00 34.04 -10.81
C ASN A 138 2.00 35.21 -10.72
N LYS A 139 3.03 35.17 -11.57
CA LYS A 139 4.10 36.18 -11.58
C LYS A 139 3.63 37.56 -12.10
N THR A 140 2.49 37.61 -12.78
CA THR A 140 1.97 38.84 -13.42
C THR A 140 1.24 39.73 -12.42
N ASP A 141 0.47 39.14 -11.50
CA ASP A 141 -0.35 39.88 -10.53
C ASP A 141 -0.08 39.51 -9.05
N GLY A 142 0.81 38.55 -8.79
CA GLY A 142 1.20 38.12 -7.44
C GLY A 142 0.17 37.21 -6.74
N THR A 143 -0.89 36.80 -7.43
CA THR A 143 -1.91 35.91 -6.86
C THR A 143 -1.41 34.47 -6.76
N THR A 144 -1.86 33.72 -5.75
CA THR A 144 -1.54 32.29 -5.60
C THR A 144 -2.77 31.45 -5.94
N SER A 145 -2.65 30.54 -6.91
CA SER A 145 -3.64 29.49 -7.16
C SER A 145 -3.22 28.18 -6.49
N VAL A 146 -4.21 27.37 -6.12
CA VAL A 146 -3.99 26.07 -5.46
C VAL A 146 -4.65 25.00 -6.30
N HIS A 147 -3.89 23.97 -6.68
CA HIS A 147 -4.41 22.74 -7.23
C HIS A 147 -4.49 21.70 -6.12
N TYR A 148 -5.65 21.05 -6.00
CA TYR A 148 -5.86 19.95 -5.07
C TYR A 148 -5.70 18.61 -5.79
N PRO A 149 -5.25 17.57 -5.08
CA PRO A 149 -5.05 16.26 -5.69
C PRO A 149 -6.36 15.69 -6.21
N PHE A 150 -6.26 14.90 -7.28
CA PHE A 150 -7.38 14.08 -7.72
C PHE A 150 -7.77 13.06 -6.64
N SER A 151 -9.04 12.66 -6.62
CA SER A 151 -9.59 11.66 -5.70
C SER A 151 -9.89 10.33 -6.42
N TYR A 152 -9.65 9.21 -5.76
CA TYR A 152 -9.95 7.89 -6.32
C TYR A 152 -11.40 7.48 -6.05
N THR A 153 -12.06 6.82 -7.01
CA THR A 153 -13.43 6.30 -6.82
C THR A 153 -13.46 4.94 -6.13
N THR A 154 -13.21 4.93 -4.81
CA THR A 154 -13.21 3.69 -4.00
C THR A 154 -14.56 2.97 -3.96
N SER A 155 -15.66 3.69 -4.20
CA SER A 155 -17.03 3.14 -4.23
C SER A 155 -17.39 2.47 -5.55
N ASP A 156 -16.71 2.83 -6.64
CA ASP A 156 -16.92 2.24 -7.98
C ASP A 156 -15.60 2.12 -8.74
N PRO A 157 -14.61 1.38 -8.21
CA PRO A 157 -13.27 1.37 -8.75
C PRO A 157 -13.18 0.71 -10.13
N LEU A 158 -14.16 -0.13 -10.50
CA LEU A 158 -14.24 -0.73 -11.85
C LEU A 158 -15.05 0.11 -12.86
N GLY A 159 -15.69 1.20 -12.44
CA GLY A 159 -16.58 1.98 -13.33
C GLY A 159 -17.83 1.22 -13.75
N THR A 160 -18.29 0.30 -12.90
CA THR A 160 -19.45 -0.57 -13.15
C THR A 160 -20.78 0.11 -12.84
N ILE A 161 -20.76 1.16 -12.01
CA ILE A 161 -21.94 1.95 -11.64
C ILE A 161 -21.98 3.22 -12.49
N ASP A 162 -20.87 3.94 -12.57
CA ASP A 162 -20.72 5.16 -13.35
C ASP A 162 -19.48 5.05 -14.24
N TRP A 163 -19.72 4.84 -15.53
CA TRP A 163 -18.66 4.70 -16.54
C TRP A 163 -17.78 5.96 -16.66
N GLU A 164 -18.28 7.13 -16.27
CA GLU A 164 -17.49 8.37 -16.28
C GLU A 164 -16.28 8.26 -15.33
N ASN A 165 -16.33 7.39 -14.31
CA ASN A 165 -15.19 7.13 -13.43
C ASN A 165 -13.97 6.56 -14.19
N THR A 166 -14.16 5.97 -15.37
CA THR A 166 -13.07 5.44 -16.21
C THR A 166 -12.52 6.45 -17.21
N GLN A 167 -12.89 7.73 -17.14
CA GLN A 167 -12.57 8.72 -18.17
C GLN A 167 -11.61 9.79 -17.65
N VAL A 168 -10.58 10.10 -18.43
CA VAL A 168 -9.63 11.20 -18.22
C VAL A 168 -10.33 12.54 -18.26
N GLY A 169 -11.25 12.77 -19.21
CA GLY A 169 -12.02 14.01 -19.29
C GLY A 169 -12.84 14.26 -18.01
N SER A 170 -13.48 13.20 -17.49
CA SER A 170 -14.24 13.26 -16.24
C SER A 170 -13.33 13.43 -15.02
N LEU A 171 -12.15 12.81 -15.01
CA LEU A 171 -11.14 13.03 -13.97
C LEU A 171 -10.69 14.50 -13.92
N LEU A 172 -10.37 15.09 -15.07
CA LEU A 172 -9.99 16.50 -15.20
C LEU A 172 -11.11 17.45 -14.76
N LEU A 173 -12.35 17.14 -15.12
CA LEU A 173 -13.50 18.01 -14.83
C LEU A 173 -14.01 17.89 -13.38
N LYS A 174 -14.13 16.67 -12.86
CA LYS A 174 -14.76 16.38 -11.56
C LYS A 174 -13.73 16.17 -10.44
N GLY A 175 -12.46 16.06 -10.77
CA GLY A 175 -11.41 15.75 -9.81
C GLY A 175 -11.43 14.29 -9.31
N LYS A 176 -12.19 13.38 -9.94
CA LYS A 176 -12.40 12.01 -9.45
C LYS A 176 -12.43 10.98 -10.57
N GLY A 177 -11.75 9.85 -10.37
CA GLY A 177 -11.67 8.76 -11.35
C GLY A 177 -11.08 7.46 -10.78
N ASN A 178 -11.00 6.42 -11.61
CA ASN A 178 -10.45 5.11 -11.26
C ASN A 178 -9.02 4.91 -11.80
N CYS A 179 -8.46 3.72 -11.60
CA CYS A 179 -7.05 3.47 -11.93
C CYS A 179 -6.75 3.62 -13.42
N PHE A 180 -7.71 3.32 -14.31
CA PHE A 180 -7.55 3.56 -15.74
C PHE A 180 -7.50 5.06 -16.06
N ALA A 181 -8.41 5.87 -15.52
CA ALA A 181 -8.39 7.32 -15.74
C ALA A 181 -7.09 7.95 -15.23
N TYR A 182 -6.61 7.53 -14.05
CA TYR A 182 -5.36 8.00 -13.46
C TYR A 182 -4.13 7.61 -14.29
N ALA A 183 -3.98 6.31 -14.60
CA ALA A 183 -2.85 5.82 -15.37
C ALA A 183 -2.86 6.46 -16.78
N SER A 184 -4.03 6.61 -17.39
CA SER A 184 -4.15 7.23 -18.70
C SER A 184 -3.73 8.70 -18.68
N LEU A 185 -4.18 9.48 -17.67
CA LEU A 185 -3.79 10.88 -17.52
C LEU A 185 -2.28 11.03 -17.30
N PHE A 186 -1.70 10.20 -16.43
CA PHE A 186 -0.25 10.19 -16.20
C PHE A 186 0.50 9.86 -17.51
N LYS A 187 0.06 8.83 -18.24
CA LYS A 187 0.69 8.44 -19.50
C LYS A 187 0.63 9.57 -20.53
N ILE A 188 -0.51 10.25 -20.67
CA ILE A 188 -0.66 11.42 -21.55
C ILE A 188 0.34 12.52 -21.17
N TYR A 189 0.44 12.87 -19.88
CA TYR A 189 1.43 13.85 -19.43
C TYR A 189 2.87 13.40 -19.70
N SER A 190 3.16 12.12 -19.45
CA SER A 190 4.47 11.53 -19.72
C SER A 190 4.85 11.62 -21.19
N ASP A 191 3.91 11.38 -22.11
CA ASP A 191 4.18 11.45 -23.55
C ASP A 191 4.43 12.88 -24.01
N ARG A 192 3.61 13.81 -23.53
CA ARG A 192 3.77 15.25 -23.81
C ARG A 192 5.07 15.83 -23.26
N LEU A 193 5.54 15.31 -22.12
CA LEU A 193 6.79 15.74 -21.47
C LEU A 193 7.99 14.84 -21.81
N GLN A 194 7.78 13.79 -22.61
CA GLN A 194 8.81 12.82 -22.98
C GLN A 194 9.51 12.16 -21.78
N SER A 195 8.78 11.92 -20.68
CA SER A 195 9.33 11.39 -19.41
C SER A 195 9.42 9.86 -19.37
N LYS A 196 9.03 9.16 -20.45
CA LYS A 196 9.22 7.71 -20.66
C LYS A 196 8.56 6.82 -19.61
N ALA A 197 7.41 7.21 -19.08
CA ALA A 197 6.56 6.31 -18.31
C ALA A 197 5.71 5.43 -19.23
N SER A 198 5.52 4.18 -18.83
CA SER A 198 4.73 3.17 -19.52
C SER A 198 3.54 2.75 -18.68
N ILE A 199 2.46 2.39 -19.36
CA ILE A 199 1.35 1.67 -18.74
C ILE A 199 1.79 0.23 -18.45
N CYS A 200 1.41 -0.30 -17.30
CA CYS A 200 1.53 -1.71 -16.97
C CYS A 200 0.17 -2.29 -16.62
N THR A 201 -0.05 -3.54 -17.00
CA THR A 201 -1.27 -4.28 -16.70
C THR A 201 -0.97 -5.51 -15.84
N ALA A 202 -1.92 -5.87 -14.99
CA ALA A 202 -1.97 -7.10 -14.21
C ALA A 202 -3.43 -7.56 -14.11
N PRO A 203 -3.73 -8.83 -13.78
CA PRO A 203 -5.09 -9.28 -13.54
C PRO A 203 -5.84 -8.30 -12.61
N GLY A 204 -6.93 -7.72 -13.12
CA GLY A 204 -7.71 -6.76 -12.37
C GLY A 204 -6.96 -5.47 -11.99
N HIS A 205 -5.87 -5.05 -12.65
CA HIS A 205 -5.17 -3.81 -12.30
C HIS A 205 -4.37 -3.16 -13.46
N ILE A 206 -4.34 -1.84 -13.47
CA ILE A 206 -3.52 -1.01 -14.38
C ILE A 206 -2.82 0.07 -13.56
N TYR A 207 -1.54 0.28 -13.84
CA TYR A 207 -0.69 1.22 -13.12
C TYR A 207 0.41 1.78 -14.05
N ILE A 208 1.24 2.68 -13.53
CA ILE A 208 2.36 3.27 -14.28
C ILE A 208 3.69 2.67 -13.83
N THR A 209 4.60 2.45 -14.77
CA THR A 209 6.00 2.22 -14.45
C THR A 209 6.87 3.22 -15.19
N HIS A 210 8.00 3.59 -14.61
CA HIS A 210 9.05 4.31 -15.30
C HIS A 210 10.42 3.84 -14.82
N LYS A 211 11.46 4.22 -15.56
CA LYS A 211 12.84 3.99 -15.12
C LYS A 211 13.46 5.32 -14.70
N ASP A 212 14.43 5.27 -13.79
CA ASP A 212 15.38 6.37 -13.65
C ASP A 212 16.46 6.29 -14.74
N ASP A 213 17.32 7.28 -14.77
CA ASP A 213 18.38 7.40 -15.77
C ASP A 213 19.47 6.30 -15.61
N ASN A 214 19.49 5.55 -14.49
CA ASN A 214 20.32 4.35 -14.31
C ASN A 214 19.61 3.05 -14.73
N GLY A 215 18.39 3.15 -15.26
CA GLY A 215 17.59 1.99 -15.67
C GLY A 215 16.88 1.27 -14.53
N ARG A 216 16.91 1.79 -13.29
CA ARG A 216 16.14 1.22 -12.18
C ARG A 216 14.67 1.47 -12.41
N GLN A 217 13.87 0.40 -12.33
CA GLN A 217 12.44 0.47 -12.55
C GLN A 217 11.68 0.82 -11.26
N PHE A 218 10.68 1.69 -11.41
CA PHE A 218 9.74 2.09 -10.37
C PHE A 218 8.33 1.82 -10.86
N ASN A 219 7.51 1.21 -10.01
CA ASN A 219 6.06 1.16 -10.23
C ASN A 219 5.45 2.34 -9.47
N VAL A 220 4.42 2.95 -10.03
CA VAL A 220 3.74 4.12 -9.52
C VAL A 220 2.26 3.80 -9.46
N GLU A 221 1.76 3.72 -8.23
CA GLU A 221 0.34 3.56 -7.96
C GLU A 221 -0.26 4.90 -7.56
N LEU A 222 -1.11 5.45 -8.43
CA LEU A 222 -1.62 6.81 -8.28
C LEU A 222 -2.85 6.87 -7.39
N ALA A 223 -3.68 5.83 -7.38
CA ALA A 223 -4.89 5.76 -6.56
C ALA A 223 -4.56 5.89 -5.08
N SER A 224 -3.40 5.35 -4.68
CA SER A 224 -2.90 5.61 -3.36
C SER A 224 -1.78 6.61 -3.28
N LYS A 225 -1.03 6.97 -4.31
CA LYS A 225 0.22 7.75 -4.11
C LYS A 225 1.37 6.88 -3.53
N ALA A 226 1.67 5.74 -4.13
CA ALA A 226 2.72 4.81 -3.67
C ALA A 226 3.64 4.28 -4.78
N PHE A 227 4.73 3.66 -4.35
CA PHE A 227 5.69 2.97 -5.23
C PHE A 227 5.83 1.48 -4.90
N PRO A 228 4.82 0.64 -5.22
CA PRO A 228 4.81 -0.76 -4.80
C PRO A 228 5.89 -1.60 -5.50
N GLY A 229 6.50 -2.52 -4.77
CA GLY A 229 7.37 -3.53 -5.36
C GLY A 229 6.59 -4.51 -6.25
N THR A 230 7.25 -5.10 -7.24
CA THR A 230 6.64 -6.09 -8.15
C THR A 230 6.00 -7.27 -7.40
N GLY A 231 6.61 -7.72 -6.28
CA GLY A 231 6.05 -8.79 -5.45
C GLY A 231 4.71 -8.39 -4.78
N THR A 232 4.59 -7.14 -4.34
CA THR A 232 3.33 -6.61 -3.78
C THR A 232 2.25 -6.57 -4.85
N LEU A 233 2.57 -6.05 -6.04
CA LEU A 233 1.63 -6.03 -7.17
C LEU A 233 1.21 -7.44 -7.55
N ALA A 234 2.16 -8.38 -7.63
CA ALA A 234 1.87 -9.77 -7.97
C ALA A 234 0.92 -10.42 -6.94
N THR A 235 1.17 -10.19 -5.65
CA THR A 235 0.34 -10.71 -4.55
C THR A 235 -1.09 -10.17 -4.65
N LEU A 236 -1.25 -8.85 -4.77
CA LEU A 236 -2.56 -8.20 -4.79
C LEU A 236 -3.38 -8.57 -6.03
N THR A 237 -2.70 -8.80 -7.15
CA THR A 237 -3.32 -9.14 -8.44
C THR A 237 -3.46 -10.63 -8.66
N TYR A 238 -3.07 -11.47 -7.70
CA TYR A 238 -3.06 -12.93 -7.85
C TYR A 238 -2.28 -13.36 -9.13
N THR A 239 -1.14 -12.71 -9.38
CA THR A 239 -0.29 -12.96 -10.54
C THR A 239 0.73 -14.06 -10.21
N THR A 240 0.74 -15.12 -11.03
CA THR A 240 1.72 -16.21 -10.89
C THR A 240 3.11 -15.80 -11.40
N GLN A 241 4.15 -16.50 -10.96
CA GLN A 241 5.51 -16.32 -11.50
C GLN A 241 5.57 -16.61 -13.00
N ASP A 242 4.80 -17.59 -13.49
CA ASP A 242 4.75 -17.92 -14.91
C ASP A 242 4.07 -16.82 -15.72
N ALA A 243 3.05 -16.15 -15.17
CA ALA A 243 2.43 -14.98 -15.82
C ALA A 243 3.42 -13.83 -16.02
N ILE A 244 4.31 -13.61 -15.05
CA ILE A 244 5.38 -12.61 -15.14
C ILE A 244 6.42 -13.04 -16.18
N LYS A 245 6.94 -14.27 -16.08
CA LYS A 245 7.95 -14.80 -17.02
C LYS A 245 7.47 -14.82 -18.47
N ASN A 246 6.20 -15.16 -18.68
CA ASN A 246 5.57 -15.21 -19.99
C ASN A 246 5.04 -13.86 -20.46
N ASN A 247 5.28 -12.77 -19.72
CA ASN A 247 4.98 -11.40 -20.15
C ASN A 247 3.47 -11.10 -20.39
N ILE A 248 2.57 -11.94 -19.85
CA ILE A 248 1.11 -11.68 -19.89
C ILE A 248 0.65 -10.76 -18.76
N SER A 249 1.46 -10.58 -17.70
CA SER A 249 1.17 -9.71 -16.55
C SER A 249 2.43 -8.98 -16.07
N LEU A 250 2.25 -7.83 -15.42
CA LEU A 250 3.30 -6.95 -14.87
C LEU A 250 4.34 -6.51 -15.91
N ARG A 251 3.91 -6.37 -17.16
CA ARG A 251 4.76 -5.95 -18.28
C ARG A 251 4.47 -4.48 -18.65
N PRO A 252 5.51 -3.65 -18.88
CA PRO A 252 5.34 -2.34 -19.50
C PRO A 252 4.87 -2.48 -20.95
N LEU A 253 3.83 -1.75 -21.30
CA LEU A 253 3.33 -1.63 -22.65
C LEU A 253 4.10 -0.55 -23.40
N ASP A 254 4.41 -0.80 -24.67
CA ASP A 254 4.81 0.24 -25.60
C ASP A 254 3.60 1.07 -26.07
N GLU A 255 3.85 2.06 -26.94
CA GLU A 255 2.82 2.97 -27.42
C GLU A 255 1.72 2.25 -28.22
N GLU A 256 2.11 1.29 -29.08
CA GLU A 256 1.19 0.51 -29.92
C GLU A 256 0.30 -0.38 -29.06
N GLN A 257 0.89 -1.05 -28.07
CA GLN A 257 0.17 -1.89 -27.11
C GLN A 257 -0.75 -1.05 -26.21
N SER A 258 -0.31 0.15 -25.81
CA SER A 258 -1.13 1.08 -25.01
C SER A 258 -2.34 1.57 -25.80
N VAL A 259 -2.16 1.94 -27.07
CA VAL A 259 -3.26 2.30 -27.97
C VAL A 259 -4.17 1.09 -28.24
N ALA A 260 -3.63 -0.11 -28.45
CA ALA A 260 -4.41 -1.32 -28.65
C ALA A 260 -5.28 -1.66 -27.43
N LEU A 261 -4.80 -1.43 -26.20
CA LEU A 261 -5.57 -1.61 -24.97
C LEU A 261 -6.84 -0.73 -24.94
N THR A 262 -6.81 0.47 -25.52
CA THR A 262 -8.00 1.36 -25.57
C THR A 262 -9.18 0.75 -26.33
N LEU A 263 -8.95 -0.19 -27.25
CA LEU A 263 -10.03 -0.92 -27.94
C LEU A 263 -10.85 -1.78 -26.96
N ILE A 264 -10.21 -2.27 -25.89
CA ILE A 264 -10.90 -3.07 -24.88
C ILE A 264 -11.78 -2.17 -24.01
N TYR A 265 -11.26 -1.02 -23.61
CA TYR A 265 -12.07 -0.01 -22.92
C TYR A 265 -13.19 0.54 -23.81
N LEU A 266 -12.99 0.63 -25.13
CA LEU A 266 -14.04 1.02 -26.08
C LEU A 266 -15.15 -0.03 -26.14
N ALA A 267 -14.80 -1.32 -26.13
CA ALA A 267 -15.78 -2.40 -26.07
C ALA A 267 -16.58 -2.39 -24.77
N LYS A 268 -15.91 -2.24 -23.62
CA LYS A 268 -16.60 -2.19 -22.31
C LYS A 268 -17.42 -0.90 -22.14
N SER A 269 -16.96 0.20 -22.73
CA SER A 269 -17.74 1.43 -22.83
C SER A 269 -19.00 1.26 -23.68
N PHE A 270 -18.91 0.50 -24.78
CA PHE A 270 -20.07 0.14 -25.59
C PHE A 270 -21.06 -0.73 -24.79
N GLU A 271 -20.57 -1.74 -24.07
CA GLU A 271 -21.38 -2.58 -23.17
C GLU A 271 -22.09 -1.77 -22.07
N SER A 272 -21.47 -0.70 -21.56
CA SER A 272 -22.09 0.18 -20.56
C SER A 272 -23.33 0.92 -21.10
N LYS A 273 -23.42 1.12 -22.42
CA LYS A 273 -24.50 1.87 -23.08
C LYS A 273 -25.54 1.01 -23.78
N PHE A 274 -25.13 -0.14 -24.31
CA PHE A 274 -25.95 -0.95 -25.19
C PHE A 274 -26.14 -2.37 -24.64
N PRO A 275 -27.31 -2.99 -24.87
CA PRO A 275 -27.56 -4.35 -24.40
C PRO A 275 -26.63 -5.39 -25.05
N ALA A 276 -26.37 -6.46 -24.30
CA ALA A 276 -25.37 -7.51 -24.58
C ALA A 276 -25.44 -8.10 -26.00
N GLU A 277 -26.64 -8.38 -26.53
CA GLU A 277 -26.81 -9.02 -27.86
C GLU A 277 -26.15 -8.23 -29.01
N ASN A 278 -26.03 -6.90 -28.89
CA ASN A 278 -25.33 -6.07 -29.88
C ASN A 278 -23.87 -5.77 -29.50
N ALA A 279 -23.53 -5.91 -28.22
CA ALA A 279 -22.21 -5.57 -27.70
C ALA A 279 -21.18 -6.67 -27.98
N ASP A 280 -21.60 -7.93 -28.02
CA ASP A 280 -20.71 -9.09 -28.15
C ASP A 280 -19.95 -9.13 -29.46
N THR A 281 -20.63 -8.80 -30.57
CA THR A 281 -19.99 -8.73 -31.88
C THR A 281 -18.95 -7.60 -31.95
N PHE A 282 -19.29 -6.45 -31.37
CA PHE A 282 -18.39 -5.30 -31.30
C PHE A 282 -17.18 -5.60 -30.40
N ALA A 283 -17.42 -6.17 -29.21
CA ALA A 283 -16.41 -6.56 -28.24
C ALA A 283 -15.42 -7.60 -28.80
N LEU A 284 -15.91 -8.67 -29.45
CA LEU A 284 -15.06 -9.65 -30.11
C LEU A 284 -14.21 -9.02 -31.21
N SER A 285 -14.78 -8.07 -31.96
CA SER A 285 -14.05 -7.39 -33.02
C SER A 285 -12.95 -6.48 -32.46
N CYS A 286 -13.23 -5.72 -31.39
CA CYS A 286 -12.22 -4.94 -30.69
C CYS A 286 -11.11 -5.80 -30.09
N ALA A 287 -11.46 -6.89 -29.39
CA ALA A 287 -10.50 -7.84 -28.83
C ALA A 287 -9.63 -8.48 -29.91
N SER A 288 -10.23 -8.90 -31.03
CA SER A 288 -9.50 -9.53 -32.14
C SER A 288 -8.52 -8.58 -32.82
N VAL A 289 -8.85 -7.29 -32.91
CA VAL A 289 -7.92 -6.26 -33.42
C VAL A 289 -6.81 -6.01 -32.41
N ALA A 290 -7.13 -5.80 -31.12
CA ALA A 290 -6.12 -5.58 -30.09
C ALA A 290 -5.08 -6.72 -30.05
N LEU A 291 -5.53 -7.97 -30.20
CA LEU A 291 -4.65 -9.15 -30.22
C LEU A 291 -3.72 -9.24 -31.45
N GLN A 292 -3.97 -8.48 -32.53
CA GLN A 292 -3.05 -8.41 -33.67
C GLN A 292 -1.82 -7.56 -33.34
N TYR A 293 -1.98 -6.54 -32.51
CA TYR A 293 -0.91 -5.62 -32.10
C TYR A 293 -0.30 -6.01 -30.75
N ASP A 294 -1.05 -6.69 -29.89
CA ASP A 294 -0.57 -7.26 -28.64
C ASP A 294 -1.17 -8.65 -28.38
N SER A 295 -0.49 -9.69 -28.85
CA SER A 295 -0.94 -11.08 -28.69
C SER A 295 -0.98 -11.57 -27.23
N LEU A 296 -0.36 -10.82 -26.31
CA LEU A 296 -0.30 -11.07 -24.87
C LEU A 296 -1.22 -10.12 -24.07
N ASN A 297 -2.04 -9.31 -24.73
CA ASN A 297 -2.97 -8.41 -24.06
C ASN A 297 -3.99 -9.22 -23.24
N LEU A 298 -3.80 -9.26 -21.93
CA LEU A 298 -4.64 -10.05 -21.02
C LEU A 298 -6.11 -9.62 -21.11
N ASN A 299 -6.41 -8.32 -21.14
CA ASN A 299 -7.79 -7.82 -21.25
C ASN A 299 -8.45 -8.31 -22.53
N ALA A 300 -7.75 -8.29 -23.66
CA ALA A 300 -8.29 -8.74 -24.93
C ALA A 300 -8.56 -10.26 -24.91
N LEU A 301 -7.68 -11.05 -24.30
CA LEU A 301 -7.89 -12.48 -24.11
C LEU A 301 -9.10 -12.75 -23.20
N LEU A 302 -9.23 -11.99 -22.10
CA LEU A 302 -10.35 -12.13 -21.16
C LEU A 302 -11.67 -11.65 -21.75
N LEU A 303 -11.69 -10.55 -22.51
CA LEU A 303 -12.89 -10.06 -23.20
C LEU A 303 -13.38 -11.09 -24.24
N LYS A 304 -12.45 -11.66 -25.01
CA LYS A 304 -12.77 -12.73 -25.95
C LYS A 304 -13.34 -13.96 -25.23
N ALA A 305 -12.75 -14.32 -24.09
CA ALA A 305 -13.22 -15.43 -23.26
C ALA A 305 -14.63 -15.18 -22.69
N GLU A 306 -14.90 -13.96 -22.20
CA GLU A 306 -16.19 -13.55 -21.65
C GLU A 306 -17.31 -13.68 -22.70
N VAL A 307 -17.09 -13.13 -23.91
CA VAL A 307 -18.10 -13.19 -24.98
C VAL A 307 -18.32 -14.63 -25.46
N GLN A 308 -17.25 -15.41 -25.64
CA GLN A 308 -17.35 -16.81 -26.07
C GLN A 308 -18.09 -17.66 -25.02
N GLU A 309 -17.80 -17.46 -23.73
CA GLU A 309 -18.50 -18.15 -22.64
C GLU A 309 -20.00 -17.81 -22.64
N ARG A 310 -20.35 -16.52 -22.74
CA ARG A 310 -21.75 -16.07 -22.78
C ARG A 310 -22.52 -16.74 -23.93
N ALA A 311 -21.95 -16.80 -25.12
CA ALA A 311 -22.56 -17.46 -26.27
C ALA A 311 -22.76 -18.98 -26.08
N LEU A 312 -21.77 -19.66 -25.48
CA LEU A 312 -21.87 -21.10 -25.21
C LEU A 312 -22.93 -21.42 -24.15
N ILE A 313 -22.97 -20.66 -23.05
CA ILE A 313 -23.96 -20.85 -21.98
C ILE A 313 -25.37 -20.52 -22.47
N ALA A 314 -25.54 -19.45 -23.24
CA ALA A 314 -26.84 -19.06 -23.81
C ALA A 314 -27.40 -20.10 -24.80
N SER A 315 -26.58 -21.03 -25.30
CA SER A 315 -27.06 -22.11 -26.17
C SER A 315 -27.83 -23.20 -25.41
N GLU A 316 -27.75 -23.25 -24.08
CA GLU A 316 -28.39 -24.22 -23.19
C GLU A 316 -28.09 -25.70 -23.55
N LYS A 317 -27.00 -25.96 -24.28
CA LYS A 317 -26.57 -27.32 -24.66
C LYS A 317 -25.64 -27.91 -23.61
N SER A 318 -25.70 -29.24 -23.46
CA SER A 318 -24.73 -29.96 -22.61
C SER A 318 -23.31 -29.88 -23.19
N ILE A 319 -22.30 -30.01 -22.34
CA ILE A 319 -20.89 -29.96 -22.77
C ILE A 319 -20.56 -31.05 -23.78
N GLU A 320 -21.16 -32.24 -23.66
CA GLU A 320 -20.98 -33.34 -24.61
C GLU A 320 -21.39 -32.92 -26.02
N HIS A 321 -22.50 -32.19 -26.14
CA HIS A 321 -22.97 -31.65 -27.42
C HIS A 321 -22.11 -30.48 -27.90
N LEU A 322 -21.63 -29.63 -26.98
CA LEU A 322 -20.80 -28.48 -27.33
C LEU A 322 -19.38 -28.86 -27.75
N ARG A 323 -18.82 -29.95 -27.22
CA ARG A 323 -17.41 -30.36 -27.44
C ARG A 323 -17.04 -30.54 -28.92
N GLY A 324 -18.00 -30.91 -29.76
CA GLY A 324 -17.82 -31.05 -31.21
C GLY A 324 -17.95 -29.75 -32.00
N THR A 325 -18.36 -28.64 -31.37
CA THR A 325 -18.59 -27.36 -32.06
C THR A 325 -17.30 -26.54 -32.18
N PRO A 326 -17.08 -25.81 -33.29
CA PRO A 326 -15.93 -24.92 -33.43
C PRO A 326 -15.86 -23.85 -32.34
N ALA A 327 -17.01 -23.27 -31.95
CA ALA A 327 -17.07 -22.24 -30.91
C ALA A 327 -16.54 -22.74 -29.56
N PHE A 328 -16.88 -23.97 -29.16
CA PHE A 328 -16.37 -24.57 -27.93
C PHE A 328 -14.87 -24.89 -28.02
N GLN A 329 -14.41 -25.41 -29.17
CA GLN A 329 -13.00 -25.72 -29.40
C GLN A 329 -12.12 -24.45 -29.37
N ASP A 330 -12.60 -23.36 -29.96
CA ASP A 330 -11.94 -22.06 -29.93
C ASP A 330 -11.86 -21.52 -28.50
N TYR A 331 -12.95 -21.61 -27.73
CA TYR A 331 -12.98 -21.19 -26.34
C TYR A 331 -12.05 -22.04 -25.45
N GLU A 332 -12.08 -23.36 -25.59
CA GLU A 332 -11.17 -24.25 -24.86
C GLU A 332 -9.71 -23.97 -25.23
N THR A 333 -9.42 -23.67 -26.50
CA THR A 333 -8.07 -23.27 -26.96
C THR A 333 -7.64 -21.95 -26.33
N LEU A 334 -8.54 -20.99 -26.20
CA LEU A 334 -8.27 -19.73 -25.51
C LEU A 334 -7.97 -19.94 -24.02
N LEU A 335 -8.75 -20.77 -23.32
CA LEU A 335 -8.48 -21.11 -21.91
C LEU A 335 -7.16 -21.87 -21.74
N LYS A 336 -6.84 -22.81 -22.64
CA LYS A 336 -5.52 -23.45 -22.69
C LYS A 336 -4.40 -22.43 -22.82
N LYS A 337 -4.56 -21.42 -23.68
CA LYS A 337 -3.58 -20.33 -23.86
C LYS A 337 -3.42 -19.53 -22.57
N LEU A 338 -4.51 -19.06 -21.97
CA LEU A 338 -4.49 -18.31 -20.70
C LEU A 338 -3.78 -19.10 -19.59
N TYR A 339 -4.16 -20.37 -19.40
CA TYR A 339 -3.57 -21.25 -18.39
C TYR A 339 -2.06 -21.44 -18.60
N ARG A 340 -1.64 -21.73 -19.84
CA ARG A 340 -0.21 -21.92 -20.20
C ARG A 340 0.63 -20.66 -20.08
N LEU A 341 0.03 -19.49 -20.33
CA LEU A 341 0.69 -18.20 -20.10
C LEU A 341 0.79 -17.87 -18.61
N GLY A 342 0.19 -18.67 -17.72
CA GLY A 342 0.28 -18.50 -16.27
C GLY A 342 -0.88 -17.71 -15.66
N TYR A 343 -1.88 -17.30 -16.45
CA TYR A 343 -3.04 -16.61 -15.90
C TYR A 343 -3.88 -17.56 -15.03
N ARG A 344 -4.23 -17.09 -13.83
CA ARG A 344 -5.16 -17.71 -12.89
C ARG A 344 -6.14 -16.65 -12.46
N GLU A 345 -7.43 -16.96 -12.49
CA GLU A 345 -8.42 -16.00 -11.99
C GLU A 345 -8.33 -15.93 -10.46
N MET A 346 -8.47 -14.72 -9.93
CA MET A 346 -8.46 -14.48 -8.50
C MET A 346 -9.56 -15.30 -7.79
N PRO A 347 -9.25 -16.06 -6.72
CA PRO A 347 -10.23 -16.84 -5.99
C PRO A 347 -11.33 -15.98 -5.36
N LEU A 348 -12.53 -16.55 -5.21
CA LEU A 348 -13.69 -15.87 -4.63
C LEU A 348 -13.41 -15.27 -3.24
N ASP A 349 -12.72 -16.02 -2.38
CA ASP A 349 -12.40 -15.56 -1.03
C ASP A 349 -11.49 -14.32 -1.06
N MET A 350 -10.50 -14.31 -1.96
CA MET A 350 -9.61 -13.16 -2.15
C MET A 350 -10.37 -11.96 -2.71
N LYS A 351 -11.21 -12.13 -3.75
CA LYS A 351 -12.08 -11.07 -4.26
C LYS A 351 -12.93 -10.48 -3.13
N ASN A 352 -13.54 -11.32 -2.28
CA ASN A 352 -14.36 -10.87 -1.17
C ASN A 352 -13.58 -10.17 -0.05
N ILE A 353 -12.35 -10.59 0.25
CA ILE A 353 -11.46 -9.91 1.20
C ILE A 353 -11.18 -8.49 0.71
N LEU A 354 -10.81 -8.37 -0.57
CA LEU A 354 -10.59 -7.09 -1.21
C LEU A 354 -11.86 -6.25 -1.14
N LEU A 355 -12.99 -6.71 -1.69
CA LEU A 355 -14.26 -5.95 -1.70
C LEU A 355 -14.67 -5.41 -0.32
N LYS A 356 -14.45 -6.19 0.74
CA LYS A 356 -14.71 -5.72 2.11
C LYS A 356 -13.74 -4.61 2.52
N GLY A 357 -12.47 -4.72 2.17
CA GLY A 357 -11.44 -3.68 2.33
C GLY A 357 -11.79 -2.35 1.63
N TRP A 358 -12.45 -2.37 0.47
CA TRP A 358 -12.90 -1.14 -0.20
C TRP A 358 -13.93 -0.35 0.61
N THR A 359 -14.71 -1.01 1.46
CA THR A 359 -15.88 -0.43 2.13
C THR A 359 -15.64 0.00 3.58
N ARG A 360 -14.49 -0.34 4.20
CA ARG A 360 -14.05 0.03 5.57
C ARG A 360 -12.67 -0.58 5.87
N ASP A 361 -12.06 -0.16 6.98
CA ASP A 361 -10.78 -0.58 7.67
C ASP A 361 -10.66 -2.12 7.94
N THR A 362 -11.16 -2.94 7.02
CA THR A 362 -11.56 -4.32 7.23
C THR A 362 -10.41 -5.28 7.01
N VAL A 363 -9.37 -4.90 6.26
CA VAL A 363 -8.24 -5.79 5.98
C VAL A 363 -7.38 -6.01 7.24
N THR A 364 -7.19 -4.98 8.10
CA THR A 364 -6.50 -5.11 9.39
C THR A 364 -7.37 -5.86 10.38
N PHE A 365 -8.68 -5.58 10.39
CA PHE A 365 -9.63 -6.34 11.20
C PHE A 365 -9.73 -7.82 10.78
N LEU A 366 -9.73 -8.13 9.47
CA LEU A 366 -9.76 -9.49 8.93
C LEU A 366 -8.42 -10.20 9.13
N ALA A 367 -7.30 -9.50 8.94
CA ALA A 367 -5.98 -10.00 9.29
C ALA A 367 -5.94 -10.38 10.77
N GLN A 368 -6.37 -9.48 11.68
CA GLN A 368 -6.42 -9.73 13.14
C GLN A 368 -7.41 -10.84 13.55
N LYS A 369 -8.60 -10.91 12.93
CA LYS A 369 -9.65 -11.90 13.26
C LYS A 369 -9.31 -13.30 12.72
N ASN A 370 -8.64 -13.39 11.57
CA ASN A 370 -8.11 -14.65 11.02
C ASN A 370 -6.74 -15.02 11.63
N TYR A 371 -6.04 -14.08 12.26
CA TYR A 371 -4.77 -14.33 12.97
C TYR A 371 -4.94 -15.30 14.16
N LEU A 372 -6.11 -15.29 14.81
CA LEU A 372 -6.34 -15.99 16.09
C LEU A 372 -7.27 -17.21 16.02
N LYS A 373 -7.82 -17.58 14.85
CA LYS A 373 -8.51 -18.87 14.71
C LYS A 373 -7.53 -19.91 14.16
N GLY A 374 -7.23 -20.88 15.02
CA GLY A 374 -6.25 -21.93 14.81
C GLY A 374 -6.48 -22.79 13.57
N GLU A 375 -5.39 -23.41 13.16
CA GLU A 375 -5.32 -24.73 12.52
C GLU A 375 -6.44 -25.05 11.52
N LYS A 376 -6.28 -24.59 10.27
CA LYS A 376 -6.75 -25.42 9.17
C LYS A 376 -5.66 -26.46 8.93
N ALA A 377 -5.93 -27.69 9.33
CA ALA A 377 -5.20 -28.82 8.83
C ALA A 377 -5.42 -28.93 7.32
N ASP A 378 -4.40 -29.36 6.58
CA ASP A 378 -4.59 -29.74 5.19
C ASP A 378 -5.52 -30.98 5.09
N GLU A 379 -5.83 -31.39 3.86
CA GLU A 379 -6.65 -32.59 3.57
C GLU A 379 -6.12 -33.89 4.20
N ASN A 380 -4.89 -33.86 4.73
CA ASN A 380 -4.20 -34.97 5.37
C ASN A 380 -4.02 -34.80 6.89
N GLY A 381 -4.60 -33.76 7.51
CA GLY A 381 -4.54 -33.57 8.96
C GLY A 381 -3.22 -32.94 9.46
N LEU A 382 -2.35 -32.43 8.58
CA LEU A 382 -1.10 -31.78 8.99
C LEU A 382 -1.33 -30.29 9.27
N PRO A 383 -0.73 -29.73 10.34
CA PRO A 383 -0.79 -28.31 10.61
C PRO A 383 -0.08 -27.54 9.50
N GLN A 384 -0.79 -26.62 8.82
CA GLN A 384 -0.14 -25.67 7.91
C GLN A 384 0.87 -24.83 8.70
N LEU A 385 2.16 -25.13 8.51
CA LEU A 385 3.27 -24.25 8.90
C LEU A 385 3.10 -22.91 8.16
N ARG A 386 2.77 -21.85 8.91
CA ARG A 386 2.66 -20.49 8.35
C ARG A 386 4.06 -19.94 8.13
N TYR A 387 4.41 -19.63 6.88
CA TYR A 387 5.63 -18.91 6.53
C TYR A 387 5.39 -17.39 6.66
N ALA A 388 6.41 -16.64 7.05
CA ALA A 388 6.36 -15.18 6.96
C ALA A 388 6.35 -14.79 5.46
N SER A 389 5.25 -14.18 5.03
CA SER A 389 4.99 -13.78 3.65
C SER A 389 4.72 -12.25 3.59
N LEU A 390 4.78 -11.61 2.42
CA LEU A 390 4.57 -10.15 2.22
C LEU A 390 3.25 -9.64 2.83
N SER A 391 2.22 -10.48 2.80
CA SER A 391 0.87 -10.24 3.32
C SER A 391 0.63 -10.92 4.68
N TRP A 392 1.67 -11.50 5.28
CA TRP A 392 1.59 -12.26 6.53
C TRP A 392 0.55 -13.39 6.52
N GLY A 393 0.41 -14.06 5.36
CA GLY A 393 -0.54 -15.15 5.15
C GLY A 393 -1.99 -14.70 4.92
N LEU A 394 -2.23 -13.41 4.66
CA LEU A 394 -3.56 -12.92 4.27
C LEU A 394 -3.94 -13.33 2.83
N PHE A 395 -2.96 -13.35 1.93
CA PHE A 395 -3.12 -13.75 0.54
C PHE A 395 -2.17 -14.91 0.20
N ASP A 396 -2.59 -15.71 -0.79
CA ASP A 396 -1.74 -16.75 -1.36
C ASP A 396 -0.63 -16.09 -2.20
N GLU A 397 0.59 -16.12 -1.68
CA GLU A 397 1.78 -15.58 -2.38
C GLU A 397 2.53 -16.63 -3.20
N ASP A 398 2.29 -17.90 -2.89
CA ASP A 398 2.73 -19.04 -3.69
C ASP A 398 1.49 -19.69 -4.33
N ILE A 399 1.21 -19.30 -5.57
CA ILE A 399 0.04 -19.76 -6.31
C ILE A 399 0.35 -21.13 -6.92
N VAL A 400 -0.02 -22.17 -6.21
CA VAL A 400 0.14 -23.57 -6.65
C VAL A 400 -0.91 -23.96 -7.70
N ASP A 401 -0.53 -24.87 -8.59
CA ASP A 401 -1.44 -25.42 -9.59
C ASP A 401 -2.58 -26.23 -8.95
N LYS A 402 -3.82 -25.85 -9.26
CA LYS A 402 -5.01 -26.57 -8.81
C LYS A 402 -5.42 -27.61 -9.85
N PRO A 403 -5.96 -28.77 -9.45
CA PRO A 403 -6.49 -29.75 -10.43
C PRO A 403 -7.61 -29.18 -11.32
N ILE A 404 -8.38 -28.22 -10.78
CA ILE A 404 -9.42 -27.49 -11.49
C ILE A 404 -9.20 -25.99 -11.25
N GLU A 405 -9.10 -25.22 -12.33
CA GLU A 405 -9.16 -23.76 -12.30
C GLU A 405 -10.54 -23.27 -12.70
N ARG A 406 -10.93 -22.10 -12.20
CA ARG A 406 -12.19 -21.45 -12.57
C ARG A 406 -11.89 -20.18 -13.36
N TYR A 407 -12.53 -20.03 -14.52
CA TYR A 407 -12.53 -18.81 -15.33
C TYR A 407 -13.97 -18.37 -15.50
N SER A 408 -14.40 -17.28 -14.86
CA SER A 408 -15.80 -16.84 -14.80
C SER A 408 -16.74 -17.96 -14.33
N ARG A 409 -17.51 -18.57 -15.24
CA ARG A 409 -18.46 -19.67 -15.01
C ARG A 409 -17.92 -20.98 -15.54
N THR A 410 -16.70 -21.03 -16.05
CA THR A 410 -16.11 -22.23 -16.65
C THR A 410 -15.14 -22.90 -15.69
N LEU A 411 -15.34 -24.19 -15.46
CA LEU A 411 -14.41 -25.06 -14.73
C LEU A 411 -13.46 -25.73 -15.72
N PHE A 412 -12.16 -25.56 -15.54
CA PHE A 412 -11.12 -26.03 -16.43
C PHE A 412 -10.23 -27.06 -15.74
N ASP A 413 -10.18 -28.28 -16.26
CA ASP A 413 -9.29 -29.35 -15.78
C ASP A 413 -7.87 -29.09 -16.27
N THR A 414 -6.96 -28.82 -15.34
CA THR A 414 -5.60 -28.39 -15.64
C THR A 414 -4.69 -29.53 -16.09
N LYS A 415 -4.99 -30.77 -15.69
CA LYS A 415 -4.23 -31.96 -16.10
C LYS A 415 -4.59 -32.38 -17.51
N LYS A 416 -5.89 -32.41 -17.82
CA LYS A 416 -6.39 -32.73 -19.16
C LYS A 416 -6.32 -31.54 -20.11
N LEU A 417 -6.16 -30.33 -19.57
CA LEU A 417 -6.29 -29.07 -20.28
C LEU A 417 -7.62 -28.98 -21.02
N GLN A 418 -8.74 -29.28 -20.36
CA GLN A 418 -10.05 -29.35 -20.99
C GLN A 418 -11.11 -28.63 -20.14
N ILE A 419 -12.13 -28.08 -20.81
CA ILE A 419 -13.32 -27.60 -20.11
C ILE A 419 -14.05 -28.81 -19.51
N LYS A 420 -14.26 -28.75 -18.19
CA LYS A 420 -14.93 -29.76 -17.40
C LYS A 420 -16.43 -29.48 -17.29
N ASP A 421 -16.79 -28.28 -16.85
CA ASP A 421 -18.19 -27.90 -16.62
C ASP A 421 -18.44 -26.39 -16.73
N PHE A 422 -19.70 -25.99 -16.89
CA PHE A 422 -20.16 -24.63 -16.63
C PHE A 422 -20.89 -24.59 -15.28
N THR A 423 -20.68 -23.53 -14.51
CA THR A 423 -21.24 -23.34 -13.18
C THR A 423 -21.95 -21.99 -13.07
N THR A 424 -22.71 -21.79 -12.00
CA THR A 424 -23.38 -20.51 -11.77
C THR A 424 -22.37 -19.42 -11.42
N GLU A 425 -22.73 -18.18 -11.72
CA GLU A 425 -21.93 -17.02 -11.35
C GLU A 425 -21.73 -16.95 -9.83
N GLN A 426 -20.56 -16.48 -9.41
CA GLN A 426 -20.25 -16.32 -7.99
C GLN A 426 -20.86 -15.04 -7.47
N SER A 427 -21.70 -15.13 -6.43
CA SER A 427 -22.15 -13.96 -5.70
C SER A 427 -21.01 -13.42 -4.84
N LEU A 428 -20.62 -12.18 -5.15
CA LEU A 428 -19.61 -11.43 -4.41
C LEU A 428 -20.26 -10.63 -3.27
N TYR A 429 -19.43 -10.19 -2.33
CA TYR A 429 -19.85 -9.35 -1.21
C TYR A 429 -20.70 -8.15 -1.70
N ASN A 430 -21.88 -7.96 -1.10
CA ASN A 430 -22.88 -6.97 -1.50
C ASN A 430 -23.29 -7.01 -2.99
N ASN A 431 -23.21 -8.18 -3.64
CA ASN A 431 -23.48 -8.35 -5.07
C ASN A 431 -22.65 -7.41 -5.97
N TYR A 432 -21.42 -7.11 -5.53
CA TYR A 432 -20.52 -6.26 -6.30
C TYR A 432 -20.18 -6.91 -7.65
N ASN A 433 -20.23 -6.13 -8.73
CA ASN A 433 -19.87 -6.59 -10.07
C ASN A 433 -18.34 -6.54 -10.25
N PHE A 434 -17.67 -7.69 -10.15
CA PHE A 434 -16.23 -7.79 -10.40
C PHE A 434 -15.98 -8.30 -11.81
N ASP A 435 -15.71 -7.37 -12.71
CA ASP A 435 -15.38 -7.66 -14.09
C ASP A 435 -13.87 -7.99 -14.22
N PRO A 436 -13.48 -9.22 -14.60
CA PRO A 436 -12.08 -9.59 -14.75
C PRO A 436 -11.42 -8.97 -16.00
N VAL A 437 -12.21 -8.49 -16.98
CA VAL A 437 -11.71 -7.78 -18.16
C VAL A 437 -11.28 -6.37 -17.81
N LEU A 438 -11.99 -5.74 -16.87
CA LEU A 438 -11.68 -4.40 -16.38
C LEU A 438 -10.80 -4.45 -15.14
N PHE A 439 -10.06 -3.37 -14.92
CA PHE A 439 -9.02 -3.33 -13.93
C PHE A 439 -9.42 -2.46 -12.73
N ALA A 440 -9.34 -3.01 -11.51
CA ALA A 440 -9.14 -2.27 -10.26
C ALA A 440 -8.78 -3.17 -9.07
N LEU A 441 -7.76 -2.78 -8.29
CA LEU A 441 -7.42 -3.38 -6.98
C LEU A 441 -7.13 -2.33 -5.89
N ASN A 442 -6.88 -2.78 -4.64
CA ASN A 442 -7.65 -2.38 -3.45
C ASN A 442 -6.87 -1.84 -2.24
N VAL A 443 -7.32 -0.70 -1.72
CA VAL A 443 -6.75 0.24 -0.73
C VAL A 443 -6.30 -0.43 0.57
N ASP A 444 -5.14 -0.01 1.10
CA ASP A 444 -4.61 -0.44 2.39
C ASP A 444 -5.60 -0.30 3.54
N PRO A 445 -5.62 -1.29 4.45
CA PRO A 445 -6.54 -1.37 5.55
C PRO A 445 -6.64 -0.18 6.52
N LEU A 446 -5.70 0.76 6.54
CA LEU A 446 -5.62 1.88 7.47
C LEU A 446 -5.71 3.24 6.75
N ALA A 447 -6.07 3.24 5.47
CA ALA A 447 -6.27 4.45 4.68
C ALA A 447 -7.23 5.46 5.33
N SER A 448 -8.20 4.97 6.13
CA SER A 448 -9.13 5.84 6.85
C SER A 448 -8.51 6.57 8.04
N LYS A 449 -7.44 6.01 8.63
CA LYS A 449 -6.68 6.62 9.74
C LYS A 449 -5.60 7.59 9.27
N PHE A 450 -5.19 7.48 8.01
CA PHE A 450 -4.22 8.36 7.38
C PHE A 450 -4.76 8.91 6.06
N PRO A 451 -5.83 9.73 6.05
CA PRO A 451 -6.45 10.22 4.83
C PRO A 451 -5.51 11.08 3.96
N SER A 452 -4.41 11.57 4.54
CA SER A 452 -3.34 12.30 3.85
C SER A 452 -2.22 11.40 3.34
N ILE A 453 -2.16 10.14 3.76
CA ILE A 453 -1.14 9.16 3.38
C ILE A 453 -1.78 8.10 2.50
N SER A 454 -1.00 7.73 1.51
CA SER A 454 -1.31 6.65 0.63
C SER A 454 -1.64 5.35 1.32
N PRO A 455 -2.75 4.70 0.96
CA PRO A 455 -2.93 3.31 1.33
C PRO A 455 -1.73 2.43 0.95
N TYR A 456 -1.28 2.42 -0.31
CA TYR A 456 -0.23 1.49 -0.74
C TYR A 456 1.20 1.94 -0.42
N ALA A 457 1.41 3.00 0.38
CA ALA A 457 2.76 3.49 0.67
C ALA A 457 3.49 2.59 1.68
N PHE A 458 4.33 1.71 1.15
CA PHE A 458 5.34 1.01 1.94
C PHE A 458 6.25 2.03 2.63
N CYS A 459 6.28 2.02 3.97
CA CYS A 459 7.06 2.95 4.78
C CYS A 459 6.77 4.43 4.43
N ASN A 460 5.51 4.84 4.17
CA ASN A 460 5.19 6.21 3.73
C ASN A 460 6.11 6.72 2.59
N ASN A 461 6.45 5.83 1.65
CA ASN A 461 7.37 6.05 0.53
C ASN A 461 8.82 6.42 0.92
N ASN A 462 9.22 6.19 2.16
CA ASN A 462 10.58 6.45 2.65
C ASN A 462 11.07 5.30 3.57
N PRO A 463 11.58 4.21 2.99
CA PRO A 463 12.06 3.04 3.75
C PRO A 463 13.35 3.29 4.53
N ILE A 464 13.93 4.50 4.44
CA ILE A 464 15.11 4.92 5.21
C ILE A 464 14.69 5.54 6.55
N TYR A 465 13.58 6.29 6.58
CA TYR A 465 13.13 7.04 7.76
C TYR A 465 11.86 6.49 8.42
N TYR A 466 10.98 5.84 7.66
CA TYR A 466 9.64 5.46 8.09
C TYR A 466 9.46 3.94 8.05
N VAL A 467 10.47 3.22 8.54
CA VAL A 467 10.45 1.77 8.66
C VAL A 467 9.21 1.38 9.47
N ASP A 468 8.39 0.50 8.91
CA ASP A 468 7.18 -0.06 9.53
C ASP A 468 7.43 -1.51 9.95
N PRO A 469 8.17 -1.76 11.05
CA PRO A 469 8.55 -3.11 11.45
C PRO A 469 7.37 -4.00 11.88
N SER A 470 6.19 -3.43 12.11
CA SER A 470 4.97 -4.16 12.48
C SER A 470 3.89 -4.19 11.38
N GLY A 471 4.06 -3.45 10.28
CA GLY A 471 3.13 -3.39 9.16
C GLY A 471 1.81 -2.67 9.46
N ALA A 472 1.80 -1.75 10.43
CA ALA A 472 0.57 -1.16 10.98
C ALA A 472 0.52 0.37 11.03
N ALA A 473 1.63 1.11 10.83
CA ALA A 473 1.63 2.56 10.61
C ALA A 473 3.06 3.13 10.52
N PRO A 474 3.34 4.07 9.61
CA PRO A 474 4.57 4.86 9.63
C PRO A 474 4.54 5.85 10.81
N ASN A 475 5.59 5.82 11.64
CA ASN A 475 5.70 6.60 12.87
C ASN A 475 6.59 7.89 12.75
N PRO A 476 6.24 8.90 11.91
CA PRO A 476 6.93 10.20 11.97
C PRO A 476 6.04 11.45 12.15
N PHE A 477 4.74 11.40 11.85
CA PHE A 477 3.90 12.62 11.90
C PHE A 477 3.72 13.14 13.34
N ARG A 478 3.72 12.26 14.33
CA ARG A 478 3.73 12.66 15.76
C ARG A 478 5.08 13.25 16.17
N LEU A 479 6.20 12.70 15.67
CA LEU A 479 7.54 13.30 15.87
C LEU A 479 7.66 14.70 15.24
N LEU A 480 7.09 14.91 14.04
CA LEU A 480 7.09 16.22 13.38
C LEU A 480 6.24 17.26 14.12
N ALA A 481 5.06 16.87 14.62
CA ALA A 481 4.24 17.74 15.46
C ALA A 481 4.93 18.07 16.81
N ASP A 482 5.76 17.15 17.33
CA ASP A 482 6.53 17.36 18.55
C ASP A 482 7.77 18.25 18.36
N LEU A 483 8.18 18.56 17.12
CA LEU A 483 9.21 19.55 16.83
C LEU A 483 8.71 20.99 17.01
N ALA A 484 7.38 21.19 16.96
CA ALA A 484 6.74 22.48 17.15
C ALA A 484 6.17 22.67 18.58
N ARG A 485 6.53 21.78 19.51
CA ARG A 485 6.06 21.77 20.90
C ARG A 485 7.24 21.81 21.86
N ASP A 486 7.06 22.51 22.97
CA ASP A 486 8.03 22.54 24.05
C ASP A 486 7.73 21.44 25.06
N PHE A 487 8.77 20.70 25.44
CA PHE A 487 8.67 19.56 26.35
C PHE A 487 9.67 19.70 27.48
N THR A 488 9.18 19.59 28.71
CA THR A 488 9.99 19.67 29.93
C THR A 488 10.05 18.33 30.63
N LYS A 489 11.14 18.08 31.36
CA LYS A 489 11.30 16.87 32.15
C LYS A 489 10.22 16.79 33.23
N VAL A 490 9.50 15.67 33.31
CA VAL A 490 8.41 15.50 34.29
C VAL A 490 8.88 14.74 35.53
N THR A 491 8.58 15.28 36.71
CA THR A 491 8.78 14.62 38.01
C THR A 491 7.58 13.74 38.38
N THR A 492 7.77 12.82 39.32
CA THR A 492 6.68 11.99 39.87
C THR A 492 5.52 12.86 40.38
N LYS A 493 5.84 13.98 41.06
CA LYS A 493 4.85 14.89 41.64
C LYS A 493 4.02 15.59 40.57
N GLU A 494 4.66 16.07 39.50
CA GLU A 494 3.98 16.74 38.39
C GLU A 494 3.05 15.77 37.66
N PHE A 495 3.50 14.55 37.38
CA PHE A 495 2.66 13.53 36.74
C PHE A 495 1.43 13.17 37.60
N ILE A 496 1.60 13.06 38.92
CA ILE A 496 0.49 12.84 39.87
C ILE A 496 -0.47 14.03 39.88
N ALA A 497 0.04 15.26 39.85
CA ALA A 497 -0.77 16.47 39.84
C ALA A 497 -1.61 16.55 38.55
N THR A 498 -1.02 16.24 37.39
CA THR A 498 -1.75 16.15 36.12
C THR A 498 -2.88 15.11 36.18
N ALA A 499 -2.62 13.92 36.72
CA ALA A 499 -3.65 12.91 36.91
C ALA A 499 -4.78 13.38 37.85
N ALA A 500 -4.43 14.05 38.95
CA ALA A 500 -5.42 14.62 39.87
C ALA A 500 -6.30 15.67 39.17
N ASN A 501 -5.70 16.55 38.38
CA ASN A 501 -6.40 17.58 37.61
C ASN A 501 -7.30 17.00 36.51
N SER A 502 -6.96 15.82 35.99
CA SER A 502 -7.82 15.07 35.05
C SER A 502 -8.98 14.35 35.74
N GLY A 503 -9.17 14.53 37.05
CA GLY A 503 -10.20 13.86 37.84
C GLY A 503 -9.92 12.38 38.13
N TYR A 504 -8.70 11.87 37.86
CA TYR A 504 -8.36 10.46 38.00
C TYR A 504 -8.68 9.88 39.38
N PHE A 505 -8.29 10.58 40.45
CA PHE A 505 -8.48 10.12 41.83
C PHE A 505 -9.93 10.26 42.32
N ASN A 506 -10.79 10.97 41.59
CA ASN A 506 -12.20 11.16 41.93
C ASN A 506 -13.10 10.06 41.34
N LYS A 507 -12.53 9.10 40.59
CA LYS A 507 -13.30 8.06 39.92
C LYS A 507 -13.79 6.99 40.91
N PRO A 508 -15.03 6.48 40.75
CA PRO A 508 -15.61 5.48 41.67
C PRO A 508 -14.80 4.18 41.80
N GLU A 509 -14.07 3.84 40.74
CA GLU A 509 -13.19 2.67 40.63
C GLU A 509 -11.87 2.81 41.43
N ILE A 510 -11.51 4.00 41.89
CA ILE A 510 -10.36 4.22 42.77
C ILE A 510 -10.79 4.01 44.22
N THR A 511 -10.72 2.77 44.68
CA THR A 511 -11.24 2.34 45.99
C THR A 511 -10.31 2.66 47.16
N SER A 512 -9.04 2.97 46.90
CA SER A 512 -8.06 3.41 47.91
C SER A 512 -6.92 4.20 47.29
N ARG A 513 -6.22 4.98 48.12
CA ARG A 513 -5.03 5.74 47.71
C ARG A 513 -3.92 4.84 47.16
N THR A 514 -3.68 3.69 47.82
CA THR A 514 -2.69 2.69 47.38
C THR A 514 -3.06 2.11 46.03
N TYR A 515 -4.32 1.70 45.83
CA TYR A 515 -4.79 1.18 44.55
C TYR A 515 -4.68 2.23 43.43
N GLY A 516 -5.00 3.49 43.74
CA GLY A 516 -4.85 4.60 42.80
C GLY A 516 -3.42 4.80 42.32
N PHE A 517 -2.42 4.76 43.22
CA PHE A 517 -1.02 4.88 42.81
C PHE A 517 -0.51 3.66 42.03
N THR A 518 -0.89 2.44 42.41
CA THR A 518 -0.51 1.23 41.66
C THR A 518 -1.07 1.24 40.24
N ARG A 519 -2.34 1.64 40.08
CA ARG A 519 -2.96 1.78 38.75
C ARG A 519 -2.34 2.93 37.97
N LEU A 520 -2.00 4.05 38.62
CA LEU A 520 -1.30 5.15 37.96
C LEU A 520 0.09 4.73 37.44
N GLY A 521 0.80 3.85 38.14
CA GLY A 521 2.05 3.26 37.65
C GLY A 521 1.87 2.48 36.35
N ARG A 522 0.78 1.70 36.22
CA ARG A 522 0.45 0.98 34.97
C ARG A 522 0.06 1.92 33.82
N ILE A 523 -0.64 3.01 34.16
CA ILE A 523 -0.97 4.07 33.18
C ILE A 523 0.31 4.73 32.66
N PHE A 524 1.24 5.05 33.56
CA PHE A 524 2.55 5.59 33.19
C PHE A 524 3.31 4.61 32.28
N GLU A 525 3.39 3.34 32.67
CA GLU A 525 4.05 2.28 31.89
C GLU A 525 3.45 2.17 30.48
N SER A 526 2.11 2.14 30.39
CA SER A 526 1.39 2.08 29.11
C SER A 526 1.66 3.31 28.24
N ALA A 527 1.65 4.51 28.83
CA ALA A 527 1.94 5.75 28.12
C ALA A 527 3.40 5.84 27.65
N VAL A 528 4.35 5.27 28.41
CA VAL A 528 5.75 5.15 28.00
C VAL A 528 5.89 4.19 26.81
N LEU A 529 5.23 3.03 26.84
CA LEU A 529 5.25 2.08 25.73
C LEU A 529 4.62 2.67 24.46
N GLU A 530 3.48 3.33 24.59
CA GLU A 530 2.81 4.01 23.48
C GLU A 530 3.67 5.16 22.91
N SER A 531 4.34 5.91 23.79
CA SER A 531 5.30 6.93 23.39
C SER A 531 6.46 6.34 22.59
N MET A 532 6.96 5.16 22.94
CA MET A 532 8.00 4.47 22.15
C MET A 532 7.45 3.81 20.87
N GLY A 533 6.13 3.79 20.70
CA GLY A 533 5.44 3.11 19.61
C GLY A 533 5.58 1.59 19.69
N GLU A 534 5.61 1.05 20.91
CA GLU A 534 5.85 -0.36 21.18
C GLU A 534 4.72 -0.98 21.99
N SER A 535 4.58 -2.30 21.91
CA SER A 535 3.66 -3.07 22.74
C SER A 535 4.43 -3.86 23.80
N LYS A 536 3.82 -4.07 24.97
CA LYS A 536 4.47 -4.81 26.06
C LYS A 536 4.90 -6.20 25.61
N TYR A 537 6.11 -6.60 25.95
CA TYR A 537 6.68 -7.91 25.63
C TYR A 537 5.80 -9.05 26.18
N SER A 538 5.34 -9.92 25.28
CA SER A 538 4.42 -11.03 25.58
C SER A 538 5.09 -12.41 25.55
N GLY A 539 6.39 -12.47 25.26
CA GLY A 539 7.12 -13.73 25.13
C GLY A 539 7.39 -14.47 26.45
N ALA A 540 8.19 -15.54 26.33
CA ALA A 540 8.68 -16.29 27.48
C ALA A 540 9.55 -15.40 28.37
N GLY A 541 9.45 -15.56 29.69
CA GLY A 541 10.27 -14.81 30.63
C GLY A 541 11.73 -15.29 30.63
N PHE A 542 12.62 -14.43 31.08
CA PHE A 542 14.05 -14.68 31.16
C PHE A 542 14.40 -15.14 32.57
N ARG A 543 15.22 -16.19 32.68
CA ARG A 543 15.60 -16.76 33.97
C ARG A 543 16.75 -15.97 34.59
N GLY A 544 16.48 -15.31 35.71
CA GLY A 544 17.48 -14.73 36.61
C GLY A 544 17.95 -15.74 37.66
N SER A 545 18.65 -15.25 38.68
CA SER A 545 19.23 -16.08 39.75
C SER A 545 18.18 -16.61 40.74
N THR A 546 17.17 -15.81 41.08
CA THR A 546 16.14 -16.16 42.07
C THR A 546 14.74 -16.32 41.47
N GLY A 547 14.55 -15.96 40.19
CA GLY A 547 13.23 -16.04 39.55
C GLY A 547 13.25 -15.80 38.04
N VAL A 548 12.05 -15.73 37.45
CA VAL A 548 11.84 -15.41 36.04
C VAL A 548 11.37 -13.97 35.92
N VAL A 549 12.02 -13.18 35.07
CA VAL A 549 11.67 -11.78 34.81
C VAL A 549 11.08 -11.60 33.43
N LYS A 550 10.16 -10.65 33.32
CA LYS A 550 9.62 -10.17 32.04
C LYS A 550 9.81 -8.66 31.99
N PRO A 551 10.79 -8.15 31.22
CA PRO A 551 10.92 -6.72 31.00
C PRO A 551 9.75 -6.22 30.16
N ASP A 552 9.47 -4.92 30.22
CA ASP A 552 8.40 -4.33 29.42
C ASP A 552 8.69 -4.41 27.92
N LEU A 553 9.96 -4.26 27.50
CA LEU A 553 10.41 -4.52 26.13
C LEU A 553 11.73 -5.29 26.09
N VAL A 554 11.92 -6.00 24.97
CA VAL A 554 13.12 -6.78 24.66
C VAL A 554 13.60 -6.38 23.26
N GLY A 555 14.87 -6.04 23.14
CA GLY A 555 15.52 -5.67 21.89
C GLY A 555 16.81 -6.45 21.64
N SER A 556 17.38 -6.25 20.46
CA SER A 556 18.69 -6.79 20.06
C SER A 556 19.79 -5.75 20.27
N SER A 557 20.98 -6.21 20.60
CA SER A 557 22.18 -5.38 20.66
C SER A 557 23.13 -5.77 19.53
N ILE A 558 23.66 -4.77 18.82
CA ILE A 558 24.66 -4.96 17.76
C ILE A 558 25.95 -4.26 18.18
N VAL A 559 27.06 -4.97 18.03
CA VAL A 559 28.42 -4.46 18.29
C VAL A 559 29.28 -4.71 17.06
N ASN A 560 29.93 -3.64 16.58
CA ASN A 560 30.92 -3.72 15.52
C ASN A 560 32.31 -3.70 16.13
N VAL A 561 33.07 -4.77 15.95
CA VAL A 561 34.46 -4.88 16.43
C VAL A 561 35.39 -4.68 15.25
N HIS A 562 36.23 -3.66 15.32
CA HIS A 562 37.27 -3.43 14.32
C HIS A 562 38.45 -4.36 14.60
N ASN A 563 38.77 -5.24 13.64
CA ASN A 563 39.92 -6.14 13.75
C ASN A 563 41.23 -5.39 13.52
N ASP A 564 41.21 -4.36 12.68
CA ASP A 564 42.31 -3.43 12.42
C ASP A 564 41.80 -1.98 12.56
N PRO A 565 42.32 -1.20 13.53
CA PRO A 565 41.89 0.18 13.76
C PRO A 565 42.23 1.13 12.60
N PHE A 566 43.10 0.73 11.66
CA PHE A 566 43.50 1.54 10.50
C PHE A 566 42.82 1.12 9.19
N LYS A 567 42.00 0.06 9.20
CA LYS A 567 41.22 -0.38 8.04
C LYS A 567 39.73 -0.35 8.35
N PRO A 568 39.02 0.72 7.96
CA PRO A 568 37.60 0.90 8.28
C PRO A 568 36.67 -0.20 7.74
N THR A 569 37.14 -1.04 6.81
CA THR A 569 36.37 -2.12 6.19
C THR A 569 36.56 -3.48 6.87
N ASP A 570 37.51 -3.62 7.81
CA ASP A 570 37.78 -4.87 8.52
C ASP A 570 37.04 -4.91 9.86
N ILE A 571 35.74 -5.22 9.79
CA ILE A 571 34.81 -5.20 10.92
C ILE A 571 34.13 -6.55 11.07
N ASP A 572 34.24 -7.14 12.27
CA ASP A 572 33.35 -8.21 12.70
C ASP A 572 32.10 -7.63 13.35
N ARG A 573 30.94 -7.94 12.78
CA ARG A 573 29.63 -7.56 13.32
C ARG A 573 29.08 -8.68 14.20
N TYR A 574 28.83 -8.36 15.46
CA TYR A 574 28.21 -9.24 16.44
C TYR A 574 26.79 -8.77 16.74
N GLU A 575 25.82 -9.67 16.69
CA GLU A 575 24.42 -9.39 17.01
C GLU A 575 23.92 -10.36 18.09
N PHE A 576 23.39 -9.80 19.18
CA PHE A 576 22.82 -10.54 20.30
C PHE A 576 21.33 -10.25 20.39
N LYS A 577 20.51 -11.22 19.97
CA LYS A 577 19.06 -11.13 20.09
C LYS A 577 18.68 -11.18 21.57
N ASN A 578 17.74 -10.32 21.98
CA ASN A 578 17.24 -10.20 23.35
C ASN A 578 18.23 -9.66 24.40
N ALA A 579 19.39 -9.13 23.98
CA ALA A 579 20.41 -8.62 24.91
C ALA A 579 20.17 -7.18 25.40
N SER A 580 19.04 -6.56 25.07
CA SER A 580 18.66 -5.23 25.53
C SER A 580 17.27 -5.28 26.17
N PHE A 581 17.16 -4.98 27.45
CA PHE A 581 15.88 -4.84 28.15
C PHE A 581 15.51 -3.36 28.32
N ILE A 582 14.22 -3.04 28.22
CA ILE A 582 13.70 -1.71 28.56
C ILE A 582 12.55 -1.91 29.54
N ASP A 583 12.56 -1.12 30.62
CA ASP A 583 11.57 -1.22 31.69
C ASP A 583 11.14 0.19 32.15
N ALA A 584 9.84 0.43 32.23
CA ALA A 584 9.29 1.70 32.63
C ALA A 584 9.00 1.70 34.14
N LYS A 585 9.62 2.63 34.88
CA LYS A 585 9.51 2.70 36.34
C LYS A 585 8.89 4.03 36.78
N PHE A 586 7.74 3.95 37.44
CA PHE A 586 7.08 5.09 38.07
C PHE A 586 7.30 5.09 39.59
N LYS A 587 8.50 5.50 40.04
CA LYS A 587 8.88 5.59 41.46
C LYS A 587 10.05 6.55 41.67
N SER A 588 10.28 6.98 42.91
CA SER A 588 11.38 7.89 43.27
C SER A 588 12.75 7.20 43.29
N THR A 589 12.80 5.90 43.56
CA THR A 589 14.06 5.15 43.64
C THR A 589 13.91 3.78 42.97
N VAL A 590 14.86 3.40 42.12
CA VAL A 590 14.94 2.08 41.49
C VAL A 590 16.20 1.38 42.00
N GLY A 591 16.06 0.24 42.64
CA GLY A 591 17.20 -0.53 43.16
C GLY A 591 16.97 -2.03 43.17
N SER A 592 17.85 -2.75 43.87
CA SER A 592 17.86 -4.21 43.92
C SER A 592 16.71 -4.80 44.75
N SER A 593 16.22 -4.07 45.75
CA SER A 593 15.08 -4.45 46.60
C SER A 593 13.88 -3.54 46.31
N ASP A 594 12.76 -4.12 45.91
CA ASP A 594 11.45 -3.47 45.75
C ASP A 594 10.48 -4.09 46.75
N ASP A 595 9.62 -3.28 47.37
CA ASP A 595 8.63 -3.72 48.38
C ASP A 595 7.64 -4.76 47.84
N TRP A 596 7.38 -4.74 46.52
CA TRP A 596 6.39 -5.62 45.88
C TRP A 596 6.98 -6.70 44.97
N ASN A 597 8.23 -6.55 44.55
CA ASN A 597 8.94 -7.52 43.70
C ASN A 597 10.45 -7.49 43.97
N PRO A 598 10.88 -7.99 45.15
CA PRO A 598 12.29 -8.00 45.52
C PRO A 598 13.08 -8.77 44.45
N ASP A 599 14.25 -8.25 44.08
CA ASP A 599 15.15 -8.81 43.08
C ASP A 599 14.72 -8.71 41.61
N GLN A 600 13.64 -8.00 41.22
CA GLN A 600 13.26 -7.88 39.80
C GLN A 600 14.42 -7.33 38.94
N MET A 601 14.98 -6.19 39.33
CA MET A 601 16.08 -5.55 38.58
C MET A 601 17.36 -6.39 38.62
N ARG A 602 17.61 -7.05 39.75
CA ARG A 602 18.76 -7.95 39.92
C ARG A 602 18.66 -9.19 39.03
N ASN A 603 17.47 -9.79 38.96
CA ASN A 603 17.19 -10.93 38.09
C ASN A 603 17.27 -10.56 36.60
N MET A 604 16.94 -9.32 36.22
CA MET A 604 17.19 -8.83 34.85
C MET A 604 18.67 -8.75 34.52
N VAL A 605 19.49 -8.23 35.44
CA VAL A 605 20.95 -8.21 35.30
C VAL A 605 21.48 -9.64 35.17
N ASP A 606 21.05 -10.56 36.04
CA ASP A 606 21.51 -11.95 36.01
C ASP A 606 21.07 -12.70 34.74
N ALA A 607 19.84 -12.44 34.27
CA ALA A 607 19.35 -13.02 33.03
C ALA A 607 20.19 -12.59 31.82
N LEU A 608 20.51 -11.30 31.72
CA LEU A 608 21.38 -10.78 30.66
C LEU A 608 22.81 -11.26 30.79
N ALA A 609 23.34 -11.32 32.02
CA ALA A 609 24.72 -11.74 32.28
C ALA A 609 24.97 -13.22 31.92
N ASN A 610 23.95 -14.06 32.05
CA ASN A 610 24.01 -15.48 31.73
C ASN A 610 23.55 -15.81 30.30
N MET A 611 23.12 -14.81 29.52
CA MET A 611 22.63 -15.00 28.16
C MET A 611 23.76 -15.48 27.23
N ARG A 612 23.50 -16.57 26.51
CA ARG A 612 24.44 -17.17 25.54
C ARG A 612 23.81 -17.22 24.15
N GLY A 613 24.68 -17.21 23.15
CA GLY A 613 24.31 -17.26 21.75
C GLY A 613 24.25 -15.88 21.10
N GLY A 614 24.86 -15.76 19.94
CA GLY A 614 24.83 -14.55 19.12
C GLY A 614 25.15 -14.88 17.66
N PHE A 615 25.05 -13.88 16.79
CA PHE A 615 25.41 -13.98 15.40
C PHE A 615 26.71 -13.21 15.16
N LYS A 616 27.73 -13.87 14.61
CA LYS A 616 28.94 -13.23 14.10
C LYS A 616 28.86 -13.19 12.57
N ASN A 617 28.84 -11.99 11.99
CA ASN A 617 28.71 -11.77 10.54
C ASN A 617 27.55 -12.57 9.92
N GLY A 618 26.41 -12.65 10.62
CA GLY A 618 25.21 -13.39 10.21
C GLY A 618 25.24 -14.90 10.51
N LYS A 619 26.35 -15.46 11.02
CA LYS A 619 26.45 -16.87 11.41
C LYS A 619 26.24 -17.05 12.91
N TRP A 620 25.32 -17.94 13.28
CA TRP A 620 25.04 -18.25 14.68
C TRP A 620 26.24 -18.93 15.37
N ASP A 621 26.51 -18.51 16.61
CA ASP A 621 27.51 -19.08 17.51
C ASP A 621 26.97 -19.10 18.95
N ALA A 622 26.77 -20.31 19.49
CA ALA A 622 26.21 -20.54 20.82
C ALA A 622 27.18 -20.22 21.97
N SER A 623 28.49 -20.08 21.67
CA SER A 623 29.51 -19.83 22.69
C SER A 623 29.58 -18.35 23.12
N LEU A 624 29.15 -17.45 22.24
CA LEU A 624 29.18 -16.00 22.47
C LEU A 624 28.28 -15.59 23.63
N LYS A 625 28.70 -14.56 24.37
CA LYS A 625 27.88 -13.89 25.39
C LYS A 625 27.84 -12.40 25.13
N ALA A 626 26.67 -11.78 25.28
CA ALA A 626 26.51 -10.34 25.08
C ALA A 626 27.40 -9.52 26.03
N THR A 627 27.58 -9.98 27.26
CA THR A 627 28.43 -9.32 28.26
C THR A 627 29.89 -9.24 27.84
N ASP A 628 30.45 -10.28 27.21
CA ASP A 628 31.86 -10.28 26.76
C ASP A 628 32.15 -9.11 25.79
N PHE A 629 31.13 -8.67 25.05
CA PHE A 629 31.21 -7.55 24.10
C PHE A 629 30.64 -6.23 24.63
N GLY A 630 30.21 -6.18 25.89
CA GLY A 630 29.52 -5.02 26.47
C GLY A 630 28.16 -4.71 25.83
N ALA A 631 27.54 -5.71 25.20
CA ALA A 631 26.30 -5.59 24.45
C ALA A 631 25.05 -5.80 25.31
N ALA A 632 25.20 -6.33 26.53
CA ALA A 632 24.10 -6.56 27.46
C ALA A 632 23.67 -5.25 28.13
N SER A 633 22.40 -4.85 28.00
CA SER A 633 21.93 -3.58 28.54
C SER A 633 20.52 -3.59 29.14
N ILE A 634 20.29 -2.69 30.09
CA ILE A 634 18.98 -2.37 30.65
C ILE A 634 18.75 -0.87 30.52
N THR A 635 17.61 -0.48 29.99
CA THR A 635 17.17 0.93 29.90
C THR A 635 16.00 1.17 30.82
N ILE A 636 16.20 2.01 31.81
CA ILE A 636 15.17 2.42 32.76
C ILE A 636 14.55 3.71 32.24
N VAL A 637 13.25 3.67 31.94
CA VAL A 637 12.49 4.87 31.54
C VAL A 637 11.67 5.34 32.74
N SER A 638 11.93 6.56 33.21
CA SER A 638 11.39 7.02 34.49
C SER A 638 11.06 8.52 34.50
N PRO A 639 10.34 9.03 35.51
CA PRO A 639 10.33 10.46 35.83
C PRO A 639 11.75 10.99 36.10
N SER A 640 11.92 12.31 35.97
CA SER A 640 13.22 12.98 36.02
C SER A 640 13.88 13.01 37.40
N ASN A 641 13.09 12.89 38.47
CA ASN A 641 13.55 12.83 39.86
C ASN A 641 13.75 11.40 40.37
N THR A 642 13.84 10.41 39.46
CA THR A 642 14.05 9.02 39.84
C THR A 642 15.53 8.75 40.06
N GLU A 643 15.89 8.36 41.27
CA GLU A 643 17.25 7.97 41.65
C GLU A 643 17.45 6.46 41.40
N ILE A 644 18.65 6.09 40.95
CA ILE A 644 19.03 4.69 40.77
C ILE A 644 20.00 4.32 41.88
N ASP A 645 19.68 3.25 42.61
CA ASP A 645 20.46 2.76 43.75
C ASP A 645 21.92 2.47 43.34
N PRO A 646 22.93 3.06 44.00
CA PRO A 646 24.33 2.81 43.68
C PRO A 646 24.72 1.33 43.80
N GLY A 647 24.17 0.60 44.77
CA GLY A 647 24.43 -0.83 44.94
C GLY A 647 23.96 -1.66 43.75
N PHE A 648 22.82 -1.30 43.15
CA PHE A 648 22.35 -1.88 41.90
C PHE A 648 23.28 -1.57 40.72
N LEU A 649 23.78 -0.34 40.60
CA LEU A 649 24.73 0.05 39.55
C LEU A 649 26.05 -0.71 39.65
N ASP A 650 26.60 -0.82 40.86
CA ASP A 650 27.80 -1.60 41.15
C ASP A 650 27.60 -3.07 40.82
N TYR A 651 26.43 -3.63 41.17
CA TYR A 651 26.08 -5.00 40.82
C TYR A 651 26.03 -5.21 39.30
N ALA A 652 25.35 -4.34 38.56
CA ALA A 652 25.28 -4.41 37.10
C ALA A 652 26.67 -4.28 36.45
N THR A 653 27.51 -3.38 36.94
CA THR A 653 28.90 -3.23 36.50
C THR A 653 29.72 -4.49 36.77
N SER A 654 29.57 -5.12 37.95
CA SER A 654 30.25 -6.39 38.28
C SER A 654 29.87 -7.54 37.34
N LYS A 655 28.71 -7.45 36.70
CA LYS A 655 28.18 -8.41 35.72
C LYS A 655 28.39 -7.97 34.27
N ASN A 656 29.05 -6.83 34.04
CA ASN A 656 29.28 -6.23 32.72
C ASN A 656 27.97 -6.01 31.93
N VAL A 657 26.91 -5.60 32.65
CA VAL A 657 25.62 -5.17 32.10
C VAL A 657 25.55 -3.64 32.17
N VAL A 658 25.24 -3.00 31.04
CA VAL A 658 25.17 -1.54 30.93
C VAL A 658 23.79 -1.03 31.30
N ILE A 659 23.72 -0.02 32.14
CA ILE A 659 22.48 0.61 32.59
C ILE A 659 22.37 1.98 31.94
N TYR A 660 21.25 2.21 31.27
CA TYR A 660 20.85 3.50 30.73
C TYR A 660 19.66 4.03 31.52
N GLN A 661 19.63 5.33 31.79
CA GLN A 661 18.44 6.02 32.25
C GLN A 661 17.91 6.97 31.18
N ARG A 662 16.61 6.94 30.98
CA ARG A 662 15.87 7.91 30.17
C ARG A 662 14.76 8.54 30.97
N THR A 663 14.58 9.83 30.76
CA THR A 663 13.53 10.59 31.45
C THR A 663 12.34 10.82 30.54
N VAL A 664 11.14 10.71 31.10
CA VAL A 664 9.91 11.16 30.45
C VAL A 664 9.86 12.70 30.48
N GLN A 665 9.30 13.27 29.42
CA GLN A 665 9.02 14.69 29.29
C GLN A 665 7.52 14.89 29.10
N GLN A 666 7.02 16.06 29.48
CA GLN A 666 5.63 16.47 29.39
C GLN A 666 5.54 17.73 28.52
N ASP A 667 4.50 17.82 27.71
CA ASP A 667 4.22 18.99 26.87
C ASP A 667 3.83 20.18 27.75
N GLU A 668 4.46 21.34 27.54
CA GLU A 668 4.18 22.57 28.30
C GLU A 668 2.74 23.07 28.09
N ASP A 669 2.21 22.97 26.88
CA ASP A 669 0.86 23.46 26.52
C ASP A 669 -0.24 22.46 26.90
N ASN A 670 0.10 21.17 26.95
CA ASN A 670 -0.82 20.12 27.32
C ASN A 670 -0.17 19.09 28.25
N PRO A 671 -0.24 19.31 29.58
CA PRO A 671 0.35 18.39 30.55
C PRO A 671 -0.18 16.94 30.44
N ASN A 672 -1.37 16.69 29.90
CA ASN A 672 -1.83 15.31 29.70
C ASN A 672 -1.05 14.59 28.59
N ARG A 673 -0.15 15.27 27.87
CA ARG A 673 0.69 14.70 26.83
C ARG A 673 2.11 14.51 27.32
N ILE A 674 2.64 13.30 27.15
CA ILE A 674 4.01 12.95 27.52
C ILE A 674 4.78 12.35 26.35
N ARG A 675 6.11 12.39 26.41
CA ARG A 675 7.00 11.63 25.51
C ARG A 675 8.22 11.08 26.25
N VAL A 676 8.86 10.03 25.73
CA VAL A 676 10.19 9.61 26.20
C VAL A 676 11.25 10.55 25.60
N GLY A 677 12.02 11.22 26.46
CA GLY A 677 12.96 12.26 26.05
C GLY A 677 14.08 11.79 25.12
N ALA A 678 14.55 12.72 24.29
CA ALA A 678 15.69 12.53 23.39
C ALA A 678 17.00 12.53 24.19
N GLY A 679 17.44 11.34 24.63
CA GLY A 679 18.70 11.16 25.34
C GLY A 679 18.59 10.11 26.42
N GLY A 680 19.52 9.16 26.42
CA GLY A 680 19.74 8.24 27.52
C GLY A 680 21.15 8.38 28.03
N SER A 681 21.31 8.56 29.34
CA SER A 681 22.62 8.59 29.97
C SER A 681 22.99 7.18 30.37
N GLN A 682 24.18 6.72 29.98
CA GLN A 682 24.80 5.58 30.64
C GLN A 682 25.14 6.01 32.06
N ILE A 683 24.65 5.27 33.04
CA ILE A 683 24.76 5.64 34.47
C ILE A 683 25.67 4.69 35.25
N ASN A 684 26.24 3.66 34.62
CA ASN A 684 27.27 2.81 35.20
C ASN A 684 28.45 2.55 34.23
N GLY A 685 29.68 2.58 34.74
CA GLY A 685 30.89 2.26 33.97
C GLY A 685 31.26 3.26 32.86
N ALA A 686 32.34 2.97 32.12
CA ALA A 686 32.82 3.79 31.00
C ALA A 686 31.99 3.55 29.72
N VAL A 687 31.78 4.60 28.93
CA VAL A 687 31.05 4.52 27.65
C VAL A 687 31.90 3.73 26.64
N LYS A 688 31.42 2.54 26.24
CA LYS A 688 32.07 1.75 25.18
C LYS A 688 31.53 2.21 23.82
N SER A 689 32.41 2.65 22.92
CA SER A 689 32.08 3.01 21.55
C SER A 689 31.56 1.78 20.77
N GLY A 690 30.44 1.92 20.06
CA GLY A 690 29.95 0.88 19.14
C GLY A 690 28.77 0.04 19.65
N VAL A 691 28.19 0.35 20.81
CA VAL A 691 26.92 -0.24 21.28
C VAL A 691 25.76 0.61 20.77
N SER A 692 24.83 0.00 20.03
CA SER A 692 23.59 0.68 19.63
C SER A 692 22.84 1.14 20.88
N LEU A 693 22.61 2.46 20.99
CA LEU A 693 21.73 2.99 22.03
C LEU A 693 20.31 2.42 21.86
N PRO A 694 19.51 2.37 22.94
CA PRO A 694 18.09 2.04 22.85
C PRO A 694 17.37 2.98 21.86
N LYS A 695 16.28 2.52 21.25
CA LYS A 695 15.46 3.24 20.26
C LYS A 695 15.32 4.75 20.60
N ALA A 696 15.66 5.64 19.66
CA ALA A 696 15.68 7.12 19.81
C ALA A 696 14.24 7.70 20.01
N PRO A 697 14.03 9.04 20.16
CA PRO A 697 12.97 9.61 21.02
C PRO A 697 11.57 9.05 20.76
N GLY A 698 10.83 8.85 21.85
CA GLY A 698 9.42 8.47 21.75
C GLY A 698 8.61 9.63 21.18
N GLN A 699 7.62 9.31 20.36
CA GLN A 699 6.55 10.23 19.99
C GLN A 699 5.75 10.64 21.24
N SER A 700 5.12 11.81 21.21
CA SER A 700 4.22 12.19 22.28
C SER A 700 2.90 11.43 22.20
N THR A 701 2.39 11.04 23.36
CA THR A 701 1.06 10.46 23.52
C THR A 701 0.27 11.23 24.57
N VAL A 702 -1.05 11.29 24.42
CA VAL A 702 -1.94 11.78 25.47
C VAL A 702 -2.20 10.62 26.43
N VAL A 703 -1.84 10.82 27.69
CA VAL A 703 -2.07 9.87 28.77
C VAL A 703 -3.57 9.69 28.95
N ASP A 704 -4.06 8.48 28.65
CA ASP A 704 -5.45 8.14 28.93
C ASP A 704 -5.59 7.69 30.39
N TYR A 705 -6.03 8.61 31.24
CA TYR A 705 -6.34 8.33 32.63
C TYR A 705 -7.63 7.49 32.81
N ASN A 706 -8.35 7.14 31.73
CA ASN A 706 -9.56 6.32 31.73
C ASN A 706 -9.32 4.84 31.42
N VAL A 707 -8.10 4.45 31.03
CA VAL A 707 -7.75 3.04 30.79
C VAL A 707 -8.09 2.21 32.02
N ARG A 708 -8.96 1.21 31.85
CA ARG A 708 -9.42 0.30 32.92
C ARG A 708 -8.33 -0.64 33.37
#